data_AF-A0A3M1FGT2-F1
#
_entry.id   AF-A0A3M1FGT2-F1
#
_cell.length_a   1.000
_cell.length_b   1.000
_cell.length_c   1.000
_cell.angle_alpha   90.00
_cell.angle_beta   90.00
_cell.angle_gamma   90.00
#
_symmetry.space_group_name_H-M   'P 1'
#
loop_
_entity.id
_entity.type
_entity.pdbx_description
1 polymer ?
#
loop_
_entity_poly.entity_id
_entity_poly.type
_entity_poly.pdbx_seq_one_letter_code
_entity_poly.pdbx_strand_id
1 'polypeptide(L)'
;LGGIAGGGWLYAALLGGRDGLSLAGPLLLWAVSVAAVLVGLAVPRRLPETPAPAGAWSVDSARRFLQSMLPRRAKEDDPFPLSRRGLLIGLAALVLLGMGLAWWTARAAPACAPETCEFALASLDLLRQGSLRAYLLSDAPAYHLLLGLLFGLVGPSLRAVQWIGLAVGASTLIAFCCAARTFTRSGSALLATFLLALAPWHVTLSQQFVPSSLLLLGMFAFLAAQPRPDAPGRELRWALAGLVGGLTLYAAPKPLTFFVWMWLILVPLWDRRPWPTFLLTLMLVTLPRLAAAVLERDMPGLAAGALLQETPHFLAALVEPSITLFALTGMLALFGLVYLLRFPRWSFGWPLLLAALLLAGPALAAPAGSLLAWSPLLGIMTLLAGVALDQILTTLALVWKPVVRPARVLAGSMVLLLLLSLGAMPDVVASSGPTASPETAAQTAIGRYLAQRFQNSVDNGGDDPSLFLVPTDVLRAPATRLAAEGVLAFAKHILPLDPTVHLPFTGPPFLDVEMADLVYVIPADDLPLREAVRQVYPGVIPEPILDEEGAPAAAAYPVSQETATALQGLPTLYFPGEEAGGLEEARLTRSEGPLHFVWGDAPPLESPFTLLGQGALFAPEDGVYAFRAVQESGATVRLALGDPALPQVLLDSREARLETEVDLAQGLHPLRLVYTSAPQGGDLSVQWRRPGGKWEPIPRQALYSAPADAGLLAVYYAQGEQDPAPDLNRLEEAPILQRRREPVLMETPLLGQAGGVIWQAKLAAPIEGSYTFVVEARGLFQVWVDGVPLLAGGNATGPSEVATASMLLTRSWHDVEIRYRPGPAPGFSLRWEPPGVAMGPIPARYFAPLPAEASLA
;
A
#
# COMPACT_ATOMS: atom_id res chain seq x y z
N LEU A 1 -5.58 20.47 -38.42
CA LEU A 1 -5.68 19.33 -39.38
C LEU A 1 -4.58 18.30 -39.12
N GLY A 2 -3.29 18.63 -39.30
CA GLY A 2 -2.19 17.67 -39.01
C GLY A 2 -2.23 17.05 -37.61
N GLY A 3 -2.44 17.86 -36.57
CA GLY A 3 -2.60 17.35 -35.21
C GLY A 3 -3.87 16.51 -34.94
N ILE A 4 -4.96 16.78 -35.68
CA ILE A 4 -6.21 15.98 -35.58
C ILE A 4 -6.01 14.64 -36.29
N ALA A 5 -5.35 14.64 -37.45
CA ALA A 5 -4.97 13.41 -38.15
C ALA A 5 -3.97 12.58 -37.32
N GLY A 6 -2.96 13.21 -36.72
CA GLY A 6 -2.01 12.55 -35.81
C GLY A 6 -2.67 11.98 -34.56
N GLY A 7 -3.59 12.74 -33.92
CA GLY A 7 -4.38 12.25 -32.79
C GLY A 7 -5.33 11.12 -33.17
N GLY A 8 -5.97 11.19 -34.34
CA GLY A 8 -6.80 10.10 -34.89
C GLY A 8 -6.00 8.85 -35.26
N TRP A 9 -4.75 9.02 -35.70
CA TRP A 9 -3.85 7.90 -35.96
C TRP A 9 -3.33 7.27 -34.67
N LEU A 10 -3.02 8.09 -33.65
CA LEU A 10 -2.70 7.61 -32.30
C LEU A 10 -3.88 6.84 -31.69
N TYR A 11 -5.10 7.33 -31.89
CA TYR A 11 -6.33 6.62 -31.50
C TYR A 11 -6.47 5.26 -32.19
N ALA A 12 -6.29 5.22 -33.51
CA ALA A 12 -6.32 3.97 -34.27
C ALA A 12 -5.20 3.00 -33.85
N ALA A 13 -4.02 3.51 -33.51
CA ALA A 13 -2.90 2.72 -33.01
C ALA A 13 -3.18 2.14 -31.61
N LEU A 14 -3.84 2.91 -30.72
CA LEU A 14 -4.27 2.44 -29.40
C LEU A 14 -5.35 1.35 -29.48
N LEU A 15 -6.21 1.39 -30.51
CA LEU A 15 -7.24 0.40 -30.80
C LEU A 15 -6.70 -0.90 -31.43
N GLY A 16 -5.59 -0.83 -32.17
CA GLY A 16 -5.10 -1.92 -33.02
C GLY A 16 -4.51 -3.13 -32.28
N GLY A 17 -4.35 -3.09 -30.96
CA GLY A 17 -3.98 -4.23 -30.12
C GLY A 17 -2.61 -4.90 -30.38
N ARG A 18 -1.83 -4.41 -31.35
CA ARG A 18 -0.52 -4.98 -31.69
C ARG A 18 0.57 -4.26 -30.92
N ASP A 19 1.11 -4.93 -29.91
CA ASP A 19 2.17 -4.43 -29.02
C ASP A 19 3.52 -4.14 -29.73
N GLY A 20 3.62 -4.40 -31.04
CA GLY A 20 4.83 -4.20 -31.85
C GLY A 20 4.90 -2.89 -32.66
N LEU A 21 3.85 -2.06 -32.71
CA LEU A 21 3.92 -0.77 -33.41
C LEU A 21 4.53 0.29 -32.49
N SER A 22 5.72 0.77 -32.84
CA SER A 22 6.39 1.86 -32.10
C SER A 22 5.50 3.11 -32.06
N LEU A 23 4.90 3.38 -30.89
CA LEU A 23 4.10 4.58 -30.65
C LEU A 23 4.92 5.88 -30.72
N ALA A 24 6.26 5.77 -30.77
CA ALA A 24 7.18 6.89 -30.87
C ALA A 24 6.92 7.79 -32.09
N GLY A 25 6.66 7.21 -33.27
CA GLY A 25 6.41 7.97 -34.50
C GLY A 25 5.15 8.84 -34.43
N PRO A 26 3.98 8.28 -34.09
CA PRO A 26 2.73 9.03 -33.91
C PRO A 26 2.82 10.11 -32.84
N LEU A 27 3.50 9.81 -31.73
CA LEU A 27 3.64 10.71 -30.60
C LEU A 27 4.58 11.88 -30.93
N LEU A 28 5.68 11.62 -31.66
CA LEU A 28 6.54 12.67 -32.24
C LEU A 28 5.78 13.54 -33.23
N LEU A 29 5.02 12.94 -34.15
CA LEU A 29 4.21 13.68 -35.13
C LEU A 29 3.18 14.58 -34.43
N TRP A 30 2.55 14.05 -33.38
CA TRP A 30 1.62 14.79 -32.54
C TRP A 30 2.30 15.95 -31.80
N ALA A 31 3.44 15.70 -31.13
CA ALA A 31 4.21 16.71 -30.42
C ALA A 31 4.73 17.84 -31.35
N VAL A 32 5.26 17.48 -32.52
CA VAL A 32 5.70 18.44 -33.54
C VAL A 32 4.51 19.27 -34.05
N SER A 33 3.33 18.66 -34.21
CA SER A 33 2.13 19.37 -34.60
C SER A 33 1.67 20.37 -33.54
N VAL A 34 1.74 20.02 -32.25
CA VAL A 34 1.47 20.94 -31.14
C VAL A 34 2.47 22.10 -31.16
N ALA A 35 3.77 21.81 -31.27
CA ALA A 35 4.82 22.83 -31.32
C ALA A 35 4.64 23.79 -32.51
N ALA A 36 4.32 23.27 -33.70
CA ALA A 36 4.08 24.09 -34.89
C ALA A 36 2.88 25.04 -34.72
N VAL A 37 1.79 24.57 -34.08
CA VAL A 37 0.63 25.43 -33.76
C VAL A 37 1.01 26.53 -32.78
N LEU A 38 1.78 26.22 -31.74
CA LEU A 38 2.25 27.23 -30.77
C LEU A 38 3.16 28.27 -31.40
N VAL A 39 4.12 27.85 -32.24
CA VAL A 39 5.01 28.75 -32.98
C VAL A 39 4.19 29.64 -33.92
N GLY A 40 3.24 29.09 -34.67
CA GLY A 40 2.36 29.86 -35.56
C GLY A 40 1.51 30.91 -34.84
N LEU A 41 1.11 30.64 -33.59
CA LEU A 41 0.36 31.58 -32.74
C LEU A 41 1.26 32.61 -32.05
N ALA A 42 2.55 32.31 -31.89
CA ALA A 42 3.54 33.21 -31.29
C ALA A 42 4.10 34.24 -32.29
N VAL A 43 3.98 34.01 -33.61
CA VAL A 43 4.40 34.98 -34.62
C VAL A 43 3.53 36.24 -34.50
N PRO A 44 4.10 37.41 -34.16
CA PRO A 44 3.33 38.62 -33.98
C PRO A 44 2.73 39.03 -35.32
N ARG A 45 1.43 38.79 -35.50
CA ARG A 45 0.68 39.42 -36.58
C ARG A 45 0.71 40.92 -36.31
N ARG A 46 1.29 41.71 -37.23
CA ARG A 46 1.10 43.15 -37.25
C ARG A 46 -0.39 43.39 -37.44
N LEU A 47 -1.12 43.49 -36.32
CA LEU A 47 -2.49 43.96 -36.35
C LEU A 47 -2.44 45.39 -36.89
N PRO A 48 -3.26 45.74 -37.89
CA PRO A 48 -3.41 47.13 -38.29
C PRO A 48 -3.71 47.94 -37.03
N GLU A 49 -2.97 49.04 -36.83
CA GLU A 49 -3.14 49.93 -35.68
C GLU A 49 -4.63 50.20 -35.52
N THR A 50 -5.21 49.72 -34.43
CA THR A 50 -6.60 49.99 -34.11
C THR A 50 -6.73 51.52 -34.03
N PRO A 51 -7.60 52.16 -34.82
CA PRO A 51 -7.80 53.59 -34.72
C PRO A 51 -8.13 53.91 -33.27
N ALA A 52 -7.51 54.97 -32.74
CA ALA A 52 -7.69 55.42 -31.36
C ALA A 52 -9.19 55.39 -31.00
N PRO A 53 -9.57 54.90 -29.81
CA PRO A 53 -10.98 54.71 -29.46
C PRO A 53 -11.72 56.03 -29.66
N ALA A 54 -12.70 56.02 -30.58
CA ALA A 54 -13.56 57.17 -30.82
C ALA A 54 -14.18 57.56 -29.47
N GLY A 55 -13.86 58.76 -28.98
CA GLY A 55 -14.34 59.24 -27.69
C GLY A 55 -15.86 59.08 -27.61
N ALA A 56 -16.35 58.48 -26.54
CA ALA A 56 -17.79 58.36 -26.30
C ALA A 56 -18.32 59.77 -26.05
N TRP A 57 -19.14 60.26 -26.98
CA TRP A 57 -19.80 61.55 -26.85
C TRP A 57 -20.92 61.41 -25.82
N SER A 58 -20.82 62.12 -24.70
CA SER A 58 -21.92 62.30 -23.77
C SER A 58 -22.45 63.73 -23.88
N VAL A 59 -23.77 63.87 -23.73
CA VAL A 59 -24.43 65.17 -23.78
C VAL A 59 -24.71 65.58 -22.33
N ASP A 60 -24.05 66.64 -21.88
CA ASP A 60 -24.33 67.21 -20.55
C ASP A 60 -25.76 67.81 -20.54
N SER A 61 -26.32 67.99 -19.34
CA SER A 61 -27.56 68.69 -19.01
C SER A 61 -27.74 70.02 -19.75
N ALA A 62 -26.66 70.70 -20.14
CA ALA A 62 -26.66 71.91 -20.97
C ALA A 62 -26.71 71.66 -22.51
N ARG A 63 -26.98 70.43 -22.96
CA ARG A 63 -26.94 69.98 -24.36
C ARG A 63 -25.59 70.17 -25.08
N ARG A 64 -24.48 70.30 -24.35
CA ARG A 64 -23.14 70.36 -24.94
C ARG A 64 -22.62 68.94 -25.13
N PHE A 65 -22.21 68.64 -26.37
CA PHE A 65 -21.49 67.41 -26.69
C PHE A 65 -20.09 67.50 -26.06
N LEU A 66 -19.91 66.83 -24.92
CA LEU A 66 -18.60 66.64 -24.33
C LEU A 66 -18.05 65.32 -24.86
N GLN A 67 -16.90 65.40 -25.51
CA GLN A 67 -16.09 64.22 -25.75
C GLN A 67 -15.51 63.80 -24.40
N SER A 68 -16.33 63.12 -23.58
CA SER A 68 -15.82 62.46 -22.40
C SER A 68 -14.86 61.39 -22.90
N MET A 69 -13.56 61.63 -22.76
CA MET A 69 -12.64 60.52 -22.56
C MET A 69 -13.30 59.70 -21.46
N LEU A 70 -13.86 58.53 -21.80
CA LEU A 70 -14.37 57.56 -20.81
C LEU A 70 -13.36 57.60 -19.68
N PRO A 71 -13.74 58.05 -18.47
CA PRO A 71 -12.78 58.30 -17.40
C PRO A 71 -11.96 57.04 -17.33
N ARG A 72 -10.68 57.16 -17.71
CA ARG A 72 -9.77 56.03 -17.92
C ARG A 72 -9.79 55.29 -16.60
N ARG A 73 -10.61 54.23 -16.54
CA ARG A 73 -11.25 53.67 -15.32
C ARG A 73 -10.36 53.99 -14.15
N ALA A 74 -10.68 55.08 -13.42
CA ALA A 74 -9.73 55.78 -12.54
C ALA A 74 -8.96 54.70 -11.81
N LYS A 75 -7.66 54.56 -12.15
CA LYS A 75 -6.85 53.38 -11.83
C LYS A 75 -7.13 53.05 -10.38
N GLU A 76 -7.98 52.05 -10.18
CA GLU A 76 -8.69 51.86 -8.92
C GLU A 76 -7.60 51.79 -7.86
N ASP A 77 -7.56 52.77 -6.95
CA ASP A 77 -6.44 52.95 -6.03
C ASP A 77 -6.34 51.67 -5.20
N ASP A 78 -5.44 50.77 -5.62
CA ASP A 78 -5.16 49.52 -4.92
C ASP A 78 -4.71 49.94 -3.52
N PRO A 79 -5.47 49.62 -2.46
CA PRO A 79 -5.12 50.04 -1.11
C PRO A 79 -3.80 49.38 -0.66
N PHE A 80 -3.37 48.31 -1.32
CA PHE A 80 -2.14 47.59 -1.02
C PHE A 80 -1.27 47.43 -2.29
N PRO A 81 -0.74 48.52 -2.86
CA PRO A 81 0.04 48.43 -4.08
C PRO A 81 1.41 47.82 -3.73
N LEU A 82 1.54 46.51 -3.96
CA LEU A 82 2.83 45.84 -3.87
C LEU A 82 3.63 46.13 -5.14
N SER A 83 4.87 46.60 -4.94
CA SER A 83 5.81 46.67 -6.05
C SER A 83 6.04 45.26 -6.60
N ARG A 84 6.34 45.15 -7.91
CA ARG A 84 6.65 43.85 -8.52
C ARG A 84 7.76 43.11 -7.76
N ARG A 85 8.75 43.84 -7.25
CA ARG A 85 9.82 43.28 -6.42
C ARG A 85 9.28 42.78 -5.07
N GLY A 86 8.44 43.56 -4.39
CA GLY A 86 7.84 43.16 -3.11
C GLY A 86 6.96 41.91 -3.24
N LEU A 87 6.20 41.80 -4.33
CA LEU A 87 5.42 40.59 -4.62
C LEU A 87 6.32 39.37 -4.85
N LEU A 88 7.39 39.50 -5.63
CA LEU A 88 8.32 38.39 -5.90
C LEU A 88 9.08 37.94 -4.65
N ILE A 89 9.53 38.89 -3.83
CA ILE A 89 10.20 38.59 -2.56
C ILE A 89 9.22 37.91 -1.59
N GLY A 90 8.00 38.44 -1.49
CA GLY A 90 6.95 37.83 -0.67
C GLY A 90 6.63 36.41 -1.12
N LEU A 91 6.43 36.20 -2.42
CA LEU A 91 6.17 34.87 -2.97
C LEU A 91 7.35 33.91 -2.74
N ALA A 92 8.59 34.35 -2.94
CA ALA A 92 9.76 33.54 -2.66
C ALA A 92 9.85 33.14 -1.18
N ALA A 93 9.56 34.07 -0.25
CA ALA A 93 9.50 33.77 1.17
C ALA A 93 8.40 32.76 1.52
N LEU A 94 7.23 32.86 0.89
CA LEU A 94 6.13 31.90 1.08
C LEU A 94 6.45 30.52 0.51
N VAL A 95 7.12 30.44 -0.63
CA VAL A 95 7.58 29.17 -1.21
C VAL A 95 8.59 28.52 -0.29
N LEU A 96 9.58 29.28 0.22
CA LEU A 96 10.56 28.77 1.18
C LEU A 96 9.91 28.32 2.48
N LEU A 97 8.91 29.08 2.99
CA LEU A 97 8.14 28.69 4.17
C LEU A 97 7.39 27.38 3.93
N GLY A 98 6.63 27.27 2.84
CA GLY A 98 5.87 26.07 2.50
C GLY A 98 6.78 24.85 2.31
N MET A 99 7.92 25.01 1.62
CA MET A 99 8.93 23.96 1.47
C MET A 99 9.56 23.58 2.81
N GLY A 100 9.87 24.56 3.66
CA GLY A 100 10.44 24.32 4.98
C GLY A 100 9.49 23.55 5.90
N LEU A 101 8.19 23.89 5.86
CA LEU A 101 7.15 23.17 6.59
C LEU A 101 6.97 21.75 6.06
N ALA A 102 6.81 21.58 4.74
CA ALA A 102 6.68 20.28 4.12
C ALA A 102 7.91 19.38 4.34
N TRP A 103 9.11 19.94 4.33
CA TRP A 103 10.34 19.22 4.66
C TRP A 103 10.41 18.83 6.14
N TRP A 104 10.01 19.73 7.04
CA TRP A 104 10.01 19.48 8.47
C TRP A 104 9.03 18.36 8.84
N THR A 105 7.83 18.37 8.25
CA THR A 105 6.84 17.31 8.44
C THR A 105 7.21 16.02 7.72
N ALA A 106 7.85 16.07 6.55
CA ALA A 106 8.35 14.87 5.88
C ALA A 106 9.36 14.09 6.72
N ARG A 107 10.17 14.79 7.54
CA ARG A 107 11.09 14.15 8.50
C ARG A 107 10.38 13.48 9.66
N ALA A 108 9.14 13.87 9.95
CA ALA A 108 8.33 13.30 11.01
C ALA A 108 7.36 12.22 10.50
N ALA A 109 7.23 12.04 9.18
CA ALA A 109 6.39 11.05 8.53
C ALA A 109 7.25 10.12 7.66
N PRO A 110 8.05 9.24 8.28
CA PRO A 110 9.04 8.42 7.60
C PRO A 110 8.43 7.37 6.67
N ALA A 111 7.20 6.99 6.97
CA ALA A 111 6.47 5.99 6.23
C ALA A 111 5.68 6.62 5.08
N CYS A 112 5.78 5.95 3.95
CA CYS A 112 5.00 6.26 2.76
C CYS A 112 3.52 5.94 3.02
N ALA A 113 2.61 6.85 2.66
CA ALA A 113 1.19 6.50 2.65
C ALA A 113 0.95 5.35 1.64
N PRO A 114 0.12 4.34 1.98
CA PRO A 114 -0.12 3.18 1.11
C PRO A 114 -0.43 3.56 -0.34
N GLU A 115 -1.37 4.48 -0.56
CA GLU A 115 -1.76 4.97 -1.89
C GLU A 115 -0.57 5.58 -2.65
N THR A 116 0.27 6.39 -1.97
CA THR A 116 1.46 7.01 -2.59
C THR A 116 2.45 5.95 -3.07
N CYS A 117 2.66 4.92 -2.24
CA CYS A 117 3.56 3.83 -2.57
C CYS A 117 3.03 2.97 -3.70
N GLU A 118 1.72 2.69 -3.72
CA GLU A 118 1.08 1.99 -4.84
C GLU A 118 1.23 2.77 -6.14
N PHE A 119 0.94 4.07 -6.15
CA PHE A 119 1.13 4.91 -7.33
C PHE A 119 2.61 4.99 -7.77
N ALA A 120 3.54 5.02 -6.82
CA ALA A 120 4.97 4.98 -7.10
C ALA A 120 5.41 3.66 -7.74
N LEU A 121 4.99 2.53 -7.17
CA LEU A 121 5.29 1.20 -7.72
C LEU A 121 4.63 0.98 -9.08
N ALA A 122 3.39 1.44 -9.27
CA ALA A 122 2.73 1.42 -10.57
C ALA A 122 3.52 2.21 -11.62
N SER A 123 4.14 3.34 -11.22
CA SER A 123 5.03 4.11 -12.10
C SER A 123 6.29 3.32 -12.47
N LEU A 124 6.87 2.58 -11.51
CA LEU A 124 8.01 1.71 -11.74
C LEU A 124 7.68 0.55 -12.69
N ASP A 125 6.53 -0.09 -12.50
CA ASP A 125 6.08 -1.19 -13.33
C ASP A 125 5.79 -0.73 -14.76
N LEU A 126 5.19 0.46 -14.93
CA LEU A 126 5.00 1.09 -16.24
C LEU A 126 6.34 1.41 -16.94
N LEU A 127 7.34 1.90 -16.21
CA LEU A 127 8.69 2.10 -16.75
C LEU A 127 9.31 0.79 -17.22
N ARG A 128 9.20 -0.28 -16.42
CA ARG A 128 9.74 -1.61 -16.74
C ARG A 128 9.07 -2.23 -17.96
N GLN A 129 7.76 -2.06 -18.10
CA GLN A 129 7.02 -2.53 -19.27
C GLN A 129 7.43 -1.81 -20.56
N GLY A 130 7.95 -0.57 -20.47
CA GLY A 130 8.34 0.23 -21.64
C GLY A 130 7.19 0.57 -22.59
N SER A 131 5.95 0.32 -22.19
CA SER A 131 4.76 0.48 -23.03
C SER A 131 4.15 1.87 -22.87
N LEU A 132 4.32 2.71 -23.91
CA LEU A 132 3.64 4.00 -24.02
C LEU A 132 2.10 3.87 -23.98
N ARG A 133 1.56 2.71 -24.40
CA ARG A 133 0.11 2.44 -24.35
C ARG A 133 -0.35 2.26 -22.91
N ALA A 134 0.29 1.37 -22.16
CA ALA A 134 -0.03 1.14 -20.74
C ALA A 134 0.07 2.45 -19.96
N TYR A 135 1.08 3.25 -20.30
CA TYR A 135 1.31 4.56 -19.74
C TYR A 135 0.18 5.57 -20.03
N LEU A 136 -0.31 5.67 -21.27
CA LEU A 136 -1.42 6.57 -21.64
C LEU A 136 -2.78 6.14 -21.07
N LEU A 137 -2.98 4.83 -20.87
CA LEU A 137 -4.20 4.23 -20.32
C LEU A 137 -4.21 4.16 -18.78
N SER A 138 -3.09 4.48 -18.14
CA SER A 138 -2.97 4.50 -16.67
C SER A 138 -3.92 5.51 -16.00
N ASP A 139 -4.10 5.37 -14.68
CA ASP A 139 -5.09 6.17 -13.95
C ASP A 139 -4.74 7.66 -13.88
N ALA A 140 -3.45 7.99 -13.88
CA ALA A 140 -2.94 9.35 -13.87
C ALA A 140 -1.68 9.43 -14.74
N PRO A 141 -1.79 9.55 -16.07
CA PRO A 141 -0.65 9.45 -16.96
C PRO A 141 0.43 10.46 -16.57
N ALA A 142 0.17 11.78 -16.61
CA ALA A 142 1.21 12.78 -16.35
C ALA A 142 1.97 12.58 -15.03
N TYR A 143 1.28 12.09 -14.00
CA TYR A 143 1.89 11.68 -12.73
C TYR A 143 2.93 10.58 -12.93
N HIS A 144 2.54 9.46 -13.53
CA HIS A 144 3.44 8.36 -13.81
C HIS A 144 4.62 8.79 -14.72
N LEU A 145 4.46 9.81 -15.61
CA LEU A 145 5.58 10.25 -16.48
C LEU A 145 6.65 10.84 -15.61
N LEU A 146 6.19 11.78 -14.79
CA LEU A 146 7.05 12.69 -14.08
C LEU A 146 7.79 11.90 -13.00
N LEU A 147 7.07 11.00 -12.31
CA LEU A 147 7.67 10.11 -11.36
C LEU A 147 8.60 9.09 -12.02
N GLY A 148 8.19 8.50 -13.15
CA GLY A 148 9.02 7.56 -13.87
C GLY A 148 10.32 8.19 -14.39
N LEU A 149 10.25 9.41 -14.95
CA LEU A 149 11.44 10.16 -15.34
C LEU A 149 12.36 10.43 -14.16
N LEU A 150 11.80 10.78 -13.00
CA LEU A 150 12.60 11.01 -11.80
C LEU A 150 13.27 9.73 -11.30
N PHE A 151 12.55 8.60 -11.28
CA PHE A 151 13.13 7.29 -10.94
C PHE A 151 14.22 6.89 -11.93
N GLY A 152 14.08 7.21 -13.22
CA GLY A 152 15.13 7.00 -14.21
C GLY A 152 16.39 7.86 -13.98
N LEU A 153 16.26 9.01 -13.30
CA LEU A 153 17.37 9.95 -13.04
C LEU A 153 18.08 9.70 -11.70
N VAL A 154 17.31 9.42 -10.64
CA VAL A 154 17.82 9.37 -9.24
C VAL A 154 17.70 7.97 -8.65
N GLY A 155 17.05 7.04 -9.34
CA GLY A 155 16.69 5.71 -8.81
C GLY A 155 15.36 5.71 -8.07
N PRO A 156 14.71 4.54 -7.95
CA PRO A 156 13.47 4.40 -7.19
C PRO A 156 13.73 4.46 -5.69
N SER A 157 13.25 5.52 -5.04
CA SER A 157 13.36 5.68 -3.59
C SER A 157 12.20 6.52 -3.06
N LEU A 158 11.89 6.34 -1.77
CA LEU A 158 10.92 7.20 -1.07
C LEU A 158 11.34 8.67 -1.09
N ARG A 159 12.65 8.93 -0.97
CA ARG A 159 13.20 10.28 -1.08
C ARG A 159 12.91 10.91 -2.44
N ALA A 160 13.06 10.16 -3.54
CA ALA A 160 12.71 10.69 -4.86
C ALA A 160 11.25 11.15 -4.93
N VAL A 161 10.30 10.36 -4.39
CA VAL A 161 8.87 10.74 -4.30
C VAL A 161 8.67 12.01 -3.45
N GLN A 162 9.36 12.15 -2.33
CA GLN A 162 9.27 13.35 -1.49
C GLN A 162 9.83 14.60 -2.20
N TRP A 163 10.94 14.47 -2.92
CA TRP A 163 11.58 15.61 -3.62
C TRP A 163 10.69 16.16 -4.74
N ILE A 164 10.06 15.28 -5.51
CA ILE A 164 9.09 15.71 -6.53
C ILE A 164 7.84 16.31 -5.90
N GLY A 165 7.39 15.76 -4.76
CA GLY A 165 6.31 16.33 -3.97
C GLY A 165 6.61 17.78 -3.59
N LEU A 166 7.80 18.02 -3.03
CA LEU A 166 8.24 19.36 -2.61
C LEU A 166 8.33 20.32 -3.80
N ALA A 167 8.87 19.86 -4.93
CA ALA A 167 8.97 20.66 -6.14
C ALA A 167 7.58 21.03 -6.72
N VAL A 168 6.65 20.08 -6.72
CA VAL A 168 5.27 20.28 -7.21
C VAL A 168 4.48 21.15 -6.25
N GLY A 169 4.62 20.96 -4.93
CA GLY A 169 4.03 21.81 -3.90
C GLY A 169 4.52 23.26 -3.99
N ALA A 170 5.83 23.47 -4.13
CA ALA A 170 6.40 24.81 -4.36
C ALA A 170 5.86 25.46 -5.63
N SER A 171 5.78 24.69 -6.73
CA SER A 171 5.21 25.14 -8.00
C SER A 171 3.72 25.49 -7.86
N THR A 172 2.99 24.75 -7.03
CA THR A 172 1.56 24.98 -6.74
C THR A 172 1.36 26.32 -6.06
N LEU A 173 2.21 26.73 -5.11
CA LEU A 173 2.14 28.07 -4.49
C LEU A 173 2.38 29.19 -5.50
N ILE A 174 3.32 29.01 -6.42
CA ILE A 174 3.61 29.99 -7.49
C ILE A 174 2.40 30.10 -8.44
N ALA A 175 1.88 28.97 -8.90
CA ALA A 175 0.71 28.91 -9.77
C ALA A 175 -0.53 29.49 -9.08
N PHE A 176 -0.74 29.15 -7.80
CA PHE A 176 -1.82 29.68 -6.98
C PHE A 176 -1.73 31.20 -6.84
N CYS A 177 -0.56 31.76 -6.52
CA CYS A 177 -0.41 33.21 -6.43
C CYS A 177 -0.75 33.90 -7.77
N CYS A 178 -0.31 33.31 -8.88
CA CYS A 178 -0.63 33.82 -10.21
C CYS A 178 -2.14 33.74 -10.51
N ALA A 179 -2.79 32.64 -10.13
CA ALA A 179 -4.22 32.45 -10.24
C ALA A 179 -4.97 33.44 -9.35
N ALA A 180 -4.65 33.55 -8.06
CA ALA A 180 -5.27 34.48 -7.13
C ALA A 180 -5.20 35.93 -7.63
N ARG A 181 -4.12 36.32 -8.31
CA ARG A 181 -3.99 37.66 -8.93
C ARG A 181 -4.93 37.91 -10.11
N THR A 182 -5.57 36.89 -10.69
CA THR A 182 -6.61 37.11 -11.69
C THR A 182 -7.94 37.49 -11.06
N PHE A 183 -8.17 37.13 -9.79
CA PHE A 183 -9.41 37.40 -9.05
C PHE A 183 -9.29 38.48 -7.97
N THR A 184 -8.09 38.72 -7.45
CA THR A 184 -7.82 39.58 -6.29
C THR A 184 -6.68 40.57 -6.55
N ARG A 185 -6.53 41.56 -5.67
CA ARG A 185 -5.41 42.51 -5.73
C ARG A 185 -4.11 41.86 -5.27
N SER A 186 -2.97 42.49 -5.60
CA SER A 186 -1.66 41.87 -5.39
C SER A 186 -1.36 41.57 -3.91
N GLY A 187 -1.78 42.44 -2.98
CA GLY A 187 -1.64 42.19 -1.53
C GLY A 187 -2.46 40.99 -1.06
N SER A 188 -3.73 40.93 -1.47
CA SER A 188 -4.66 39.86 -1.11
C SER A 188 -4.29 38.51 -1.72
N ALA A 189 -3.77 38.51 -2.96
CA ALA A 189 -3.24 37.31 -3.59
C ALA A 189 -2.07 36.71 -2.80
N LEU A 190 -1.17 37.55 -2.29
CA LEU A 190 -0.07 37.11 -1.44
C LEU A 190 -0.59 36.54 -0.11
N LEU A 191 -1.60 37.17 0.49
CA LEU A 191 -2.24 36.67 1.72
C LEU A 191 -2.97 35.33 1.50
N ALA A 192 -3.70 35.18 0.39
CA ALA A 192 -4.33 33.92 0.03
C ALA A 192 -3.28 32.82 -0.18
N THR A 193 -2.13 33.18 -0.78
CA THR A 193 -1.02 32.23 -0.96
C THR A 193 -0.40 31.84 0.37
N PHE A 194 -0.33 32.77 1.32
CA PHE A 194 0.12 32.49 2.68
C PHE A 194 -0.82 31.52 3.40
N LEU A 195 -2.14 31.69 3.25
CA LEU A 195 -3.11 30.71 3.75
C LEU A 195 -2.87 29.32 3.15
N LEU A 196 -2.67 29.22 1.84
CA LEU A 196 -2.38 27.94 1.19
C LEU A 196 -1.06 27.33 1.68
N ALA A 197 0.00 28.14 1.83
CA ALA A 197 1.31 27.68 2.28
C ALA A 197 1.29 27.12 3.71
N LEU A 198 0.37 27.59 4.55
CA LEU A 198 0.15 27.11 5.91
C LEU A 198 -0.95 26.04 6.00
N ALA A 199 -1.64 25.74 4.91
CA ALA A 199 -2.75 24.82 4.95
C ALA A 199 -2.25 23.37 5.15
N PRO A 200 -2.71 22.65 6.19
CA PRO A 200 -2.27 21.29 6.51
C PRO A 200 -2.32 20.34 5.32
N TRP A 201 -3.45 20.32 4.61
CA TRP A 201 -3.63 19.46 3.44
C TRP A 201 -2.64 19.74 2.33
N HIS A 202 -2.26 21.01 2.11
CA HIS A 202 -1.29 21.37 1.07
C HIS A 202 0.12 20.96 1.50
N VAL A 203 0.45 21.11 2.79
CA VAL A 203 1.71 20.65 3.36
C VAL A 203 1.84 19.13 3.24
N THR A 204 0.80 18.34 3.57
CA THR A 204 0.79 16.87 3.38
C THR A 204 0.89 16.47 1.92
N LEU A 205 0.11 17.11 1.05
CA LEU A 205 0.09 16.84 -0.39
C LEU A 205 1.42 17.18 -1.08
N SER A 206 2.17 18.13 -0.52
CA SER A 206 3.54 18.47 -0.95
C SER A 206 4.58 17.43 -0.48
N GLN A 207 4.25 16.51 0.41
CA GLN A 207 5.15 15.44 0.85
C GLN A 207 4.89 14.15 0.10
N GLN A 208 3.62 13.81 -0.09
CA GLN A 208 3.18 12.49 -0.55
C GLN A 208 3.07 12.37 -2.07
N PHE A 209 3.55 13.35 -2.85
CA PHE A 209 3.37 13.46 -4.31
C PHE A 209 2.35 12.47 -4.90
N VAL A 210 1.08 12.90 -4.97
CA VAL A 210 -0.02 12.09 -5.49
C VAL A 210 -0.53 12.70 -6.80
N PRO A 211 -1.28 11.94 -7.63
CA PRO A 211 -1.92 12.47 -8.83
C PRO A 211 -2.66 13.80 -8.64
N SER A 212 -3.35 13.97 -7.51
CA SER A 212 -4.11 15.19 -7.22
C SER A 212 -3.22 16.43 -7.03
N SER A 213 -1.95 16.27 -6.67
CA SER A 213 -0.98 17.36 -6.60
C SER A 213 -0.72 18.00 -7.97
N LEU A 214 -0.57 17.18 -9.01
CA LEU A 214 -0.41 17.68 -10.38
C LEU A 214 -1.71 18.27 -10.92
N LEU A 215 -2.85 17.67 -10.60
CA LEU A 215 -4.14 18.23 -10.98
C LEU A 215 -4.32 19.64 -10.39
N LEU A 216 -4.03 19.80 -9.10
CA LEU A 216 -4.10 21.08 -8.41
C LEU A 216 -3.17 22.14 -9.04
N LEU A 217 -1.91 21.76 -9.29
CA LEU A 217 -0.95 22.60 -10.02
C LEU A 217 -1.49 23.02 -11.39
N GLY A 218 -2.01 22.06 -12.16
CA GLY A 218 -2.59 22.28 -13.49
C GLY A 218 -3.78 23.23 -13.45
N MET A 219 -4.69 23.05 -12.49
CA MET A 219 -5.86 23.91 -12.29
C MET A 219 -5.46 25.36 -12.01
N PHE A 220 -4.50 25.58 -11.11
CA PHE A 220 -4.04 26.95 -10.83
C PHE A 220 -3.27 27.54 -12.00
N ALA A 221 -2.44 26.74 -12.69
CA ALA A 221 -1.75 27.19 -13.90
C ALA A 221 -2.75 27.58 -15.01
N PHE A 222 -3.84 26.82 -15.16
CA PHE A 222 -4.92 27.12 -16.10
C PHE A 222 -5.61 28.44 -15.75
N LEU A 223 -5.99 28.62 -14.48
CA LEU A 223 -6.61 29.86 -14.01
C LEU A 223 -5.67 31.07 -14.12
N ALA A 224 -4.36 30.88 -13.93
CA ALA A 224 -3.34 31.90 -14.13
C ALA A 224 -3.12 32.27 -15.61
N ALA A 225 -3.27 31.30 -16.51
CA ALA A 225 -3.11 31.49 -17.96
C ALA A 225 -4.31 32.19 -18.61
N GLN A 226 -5.46 32.27 -17.92
CA GLN A 226 -6.66 32.95 -18.40
C GLN A 226 -6.35 34.41 -18.80
N PRO A 227 -6.62 34.80 -20.06
CA PRO A 227 -6.34 36.15 -20.52
C PRO A 227 -7.26 37.18 -19.88
N ARG A 228 -6.68 38.32 -19.51
CA ARG A 228 -7.44 39.51 -19.12
C ARG A 228 -8.04 40.18 -20.35
N PRO A 229 -9.19 40.87 -20.24
CA PRO A 229 -9.94 41.36 -21.39
C PRO A 229 -9.13 42.38 -22.19
N ASP A 230 -8.27 43.12 -21.48
CA ASP A 230 -7.49 44.25 -21.97
C ASP A 230 -6.00 43.91 -22.22
N ALA A 231 -5.61 42.64 -22.07
CA ALA A 231 -4.20 42.25 -22.24
C ALA A 231 -3.84 42.07 -23.73
N PRO A 232 -2.72 42.67 -24.20
CA PRO A 232 -2.20 42.39 -25.54
C PRO A 232 -1.79 40.91 -25.66
N GLY A 233 -1.89 40.35 -26.88
CA GLY A 233 -1.58 38.94 -27.13
C GLY A 233 -2.65 37.96 -26.63
N ARG A 234 -3.92 38.37 -26.64
CA ARG A 234 -5.06 37.59 -26.13
C ARG A 234 -5.18 36.20 -26.74
N GLU A 235 -4.94 36.05 -28.05
CA GLU A 235 -5.01 34.73 -28.73
C GLU A 235 -3.95 33.75 -28.23
N LEU A 236 -2.70 34.19 -28.09
CA LEU A 236 -1.60 33.37 -27.58
C LEU A 236 -1.87 32.90 -26.14
N ARG A 237 -2.46 33.76 -25.31
CA ARG A 237 -2.84 33.38 -23.94
C ARG A 237 -3.99 32.38 -23.89
N TRP A 238 -4.98 32.49 -24.78
CA TRP A 238 -6.03 31.46 -24.90
C TRP A 238 -5.47 30.12 -25.39
N ALA A 239 -4.51 30.15 -26.31
CA ALA A 239 -3.81 28.95 -26.75
C ALA A 239 -2.98 28.31 -25.63
N LEU A 240 -2.27 29.12 -24.85
CA LEU A 240 -1.55 28.67 -23.66
C LEU A 240 -2.52 28.09 -22.62
N ALA A 241 -3.65 28.75 -22.37
CA ALA A 241 -4.67 28.25 -21.46
C ALA A 241 -5.27 26.92 -21.95
N GLY A 242 -5.48 26.75 -23.25
CA GLY A 242 -5.95 25.48 -23.81
C GLY A 242 -4.91 24.37 -23.71
N LEU A 243 -3.64 24.67 -23.93
CA LEU A 243 -2.53 23.73 -23.70
C LEU A 243 -2.43 23.32 -22.23
N VAL A 244 -2.43 24.29 -21.31
CA VAL A 244 -2.36 24.02 -19.87
C VAL A 244 -3.60 23.26 -19.40
N GLY A 245 -4.79 23.61 -19.90
CA GLY A 245 -6.02 22.85 -19.64
C GLY A 245 -5.92 21.40 -20.12
N GLY A 246 -5.30 21.19 -21.29
CA GLY A 246 -5.05 19.84 -21.79
C GLY A 246 -4.11 19.03 -20.91
N LEU A 247 -2.99 19.63 -20.48
CA LEU A 247 -2.07 19.00 -19.52
C LEU A 247 -2.73 18.74 -18.16
N THR A 248 -3.61 19.64 -17.72
CA THR A 248 -4.40 19.48 -16.48
C THR A 248 -5.30 18.24 -16.57
N LEU A 249 -5.86 17.95 -17.75
CA LEU A 249 -6.65 16.73 -17.94
C LEU A 249 -5.79 15.46 -17.90
N TYR A 250 -4.54 15.52 -18.34
CA TYR A 250 -3.59 14.41 -18.20
C TYR A 250 -3.12 14.20 -16.76
N ALA A 251 -3.12 15.27 -15.96
CA ALA A 251 -2.87 15.20 -14.53
C ALA A 251 -4.09 14.75 -13.73
N ALA A 252 -5.29 14.81 -14.31
CA ALA A 252 -6.52 14.41 -13.64
C ALA A 252 -6.56 12.88 -13.45
N PRO A 253 -6.78 12.40 -12.21
CA PRO A 253 -7.13 11.01 -11.98
C PRO A 253 -8.35 10.62 -12.82
N LYS A 254 -8.45 9.36 -13.26
CA LYS A 254 -9.62 8.84 -13.99
C LYS A 254 -10.97 9.32 -13.44
N PRO A 255 -11.30 9.20 -12.12
CA PRO A 255 -12.60 9.61 -11.60
C PRO A 255 -12.90 11.11 -11.76
N LEU A 256 -11.88 11.96 -11.83
CA LEU A 256 -12.03 13.40 -11.98
C LEU A 256 -11.91 13.88 -13.44
N THR A 257 -11.44 13.03 -14.36
CA THR A 257 -11.14 13.40 -15.74
C THR A 257 -12.38 14.02 -16.42
N PHE A 258 -13.55 13.40 -16.29
CA PHE A 258 -14.78 13.92 -16.89
C PHE A 258 -15.17 15.30 -16.35
N PHE A 259 -15.14 15.48 -15.03
CA PHE A 259 -15.53 16.73 -14.37
C PHE A 259 -14.57 17.88 -14.71
N VAL A 260 -13.26 17.59 -14.73
CA VAL A 260 -12.23 18.56 -15.14
C VAL A 260 -12.39 18.92 -16.61
N TRP A 261 -12.64 17.96 -17.49
CA TRP A 261 -12.90 18.23 -18.90
C TRP A 261 -14.13 19.12 -19.12
N MET A 262 -15.23 18.80 -18.43
CA MET A 262 -16.46 19.59 -18.50
C MET A 262 -16.23 21.01 -17.97
N TRP A 263 -15.50 21.15 -16.86
CA TRP A 263 -15.07 22.46 -16.35
C TRP A 263 -14.31 23.25 -17.41
N LEU A 264 -13.29 22.66 -18.03
CA LEU A 264 -12.45 23.32 -19.04
C LEU A 264 -13.24 23.76 -20.28
N ILE A 265 -14.26 23.00 -20.70
CA ILE A 265 -15.11 23.35 -21.85
C ILE A 265 -16.09 24.48 -21.53
N LEU A 266 -16.67 24.45 -20.34
CA LEU A 266 -17.72 25.41 -19.96
C LEU A 266 -17.14 26.78 -19.57
N VAL A 267 -15.90 26.83 -19.08
CA VAL A 267 -15.18 28.08 -18.71
C VAL A 267 -15.20 29.15 -19.82
N PRO A 268 -14.81 28.86 -21.08
CA PRO A 268 -14.79 29.85 -22.15
C PRO A 268 -16.19 30.27 -22.67
N LEU A 269 -17.31 29.66 -22.23
CA LEU A 269 -18.64 29.87 -22.87
C LEU A 269 -19.13 31.30 -22.68
N TRP A 270 -18.58 31.96 -21.67
CA TRP A 270 -18.90 33.32 -21.30
C TRP A 270 -18.29 34.38 -22.24
N ASP A 271 -17.17 34.06 -22.91
CA ASP A 271 -16.50 35.00 -23.83
C ASP A 271 -16.28 34.35 -25.21
N ARG A 272 -17.27 34.52 -26.09
CA ARG A 272 -17.38 33.80 -27.38
C ARG A 272 -16.26 34.10 -28.40
N ARG A 273 -15.46 35.16 -28.23
CA ARG A 273 -14.62 35.71 -29.31
C ARG A 273 -13.33 34.92 -29.63
N PRO A 274 -12.63 34.29 -28.67
CA PRO A 274 -11.42 33.48 -28.91
C PRO A 274 -11.58 31.99 -28.59
N TRP A 275 -12.83 31.52 -28.44
CA TRP A 275 -13.18 30.13 -28.16
C TRP A 275 -12.50 29.07 -29.08
N PRO A 276 -12.34 29.29 -30.40
CA PRO A 276 -11.78 28.26 -31.29
C PRO A 276 -10.30 27.95 -31.03
N THR A 277 -9.48 28.95 -30.70
CA THR A 277 -8.04 28.73 -30.46
C THR A 277 -7.82 27.94 -29.17
N PHE A 278 -8.56 28.31 -28.12
CA PHE A 278 -8.60 27.57 -26.86
C PHE A 278 -9.01 26.11 -27.08
N LEU A 279 -10.19 25.88 -27.65
CA LEU A 279 -10.70 24.52 -27.86
C LEU A 279 -9.80 23.69 -28.77
N LEU A 280 -9.21 24.29 -29.81
CA LEU A 280 -8.30 23.57 -30.69
C LEU A 280 -7.07 23.07 -29.92
N THR A 281 -6.44 23.94 -29.13
CA THR A 281 -5.28 23.54 -28.32
C THR A 281 -5.64 22.57 -27.20
N LEU A 282 -6.80 22.75 -26.56
CA LEU A 282 -7.33 21.82 -25.56
C LEU A 282 -7.55 20.44 -26.19
N MET A 283 -8.36 20.35 -27.24
CA MET A 283 -8.71 19.10 -27.92
C MET A 283 -7.48 18.41 -28.50
N LEU A 284 -6.53 19.17 -29.05
CA LEU A 284 -5.28 18.61 -29.56
C LEU A 284 -4.52 17.87 -28.47
N VAL A 285 -4.51 18.40 -27.24
CA VAL A 285 -3.90 17.74 -26.09
C VAL A 285 -4.76 16.63 -25.54
N THR A 286 -6.05 16.84 -25.32
CA THR A 286 -6.91 15.92 -24.58
C THR A 286 -7.40 14.71 -25.38
N LEU A 287 -7.31 14.73 -26.71
CA LEU A 287 -7.89 13.68 -27.58
C LEU A 287 -7.51 12.25 -27.15
N PRO A 288 -6.23 11.92 -26.89
CA PRO A 288 -5.84 10.55 -26.57
C PRO A 288 -6.39 10.09 -25.22
N ARG A 289 -6.44 11.00 -24.23
CA ARG A 289 -6.98 10.71 -22.89
C ARG A 289 -8.49 10.49 -22.92
N LEU A 290 -9.22 11.31 -23.67
CA LEU A 290 -10.68 11.16 -23.82
C LEU A 290 -11.04 9.89 -24.60
N ALA A 291 -10.28 9.60 -25.65
CA ALA A 291 -10.41 8.35 -26.39
C ALA A 291 -10.23 7.12 -25.51
N ALA A 292 -9.21 7.13 -24.64
CA ALA A 292 -8.97 6.06 -23.67
C ALA A 292 -10.17 5.86 -22.72
N ALA A 293 -10.65 6.96 -22.12
CA ALA A 293 -11.79 6.91 -21.19
C ALA A 293 -13.09 6.41 -21.86
N VAL A 294 -13.31 6.75 -23.13
CA VAL A 294 -14.46 6.25 -23.91
C VAL A 294 -14.32 4.75 -24.21
N LEU A 295 -13.10 4.27 -24.46
CA LEU A 295 -12.83 2.86 -24.77
C LEU A 295 -13.13 1.94 -23.58
N GLU A 296 -12.72 2.36 -22.39
CA GLU A 296 -12.84 1.57 -21.15
C GLU A 296 -14.31 1.50 -20.66
N ARG A 297 -15.23 2.27 -21.25
CA ARG A 297 -16.63 2.44 -20.78
C ARG A 297 -16.75 2.90 -19.31
N ASP A 298 -15.65 3.33 -18.71
CA ASP A 298 -15.55 3.81 -17.32
C ASP A 298 -16.02 5.26 -17.14
N MET A 299 -17.03 5.68 -17.91
CA MET A 299 -17.64 6.99 -17.67
C MET A 299 -18.44 6.89 -16.37
N PRO A 300 -18.05 7.63 -15.31
CA PRO A 300 -18.75 7.52 -14.03
C PRO A 300 -20.21 7.87 -14.24
N GLY A 301 -21.09 6.90 -14.02
CA GLY A 301 -22.51 7.21 -13.84
C GLY A 301 -22.61 8.20 -12.69
N LEU A 302 -23.28 9.33 -12.90
CA LEU A 302 -23.65 10.24 -11.82
C LEU A 302 -24.63 9.49 -10.90
N ALA A 303 -24.10 8.65 -10.02
CA ALA A 303 -24.88 7.92 -9.04
C ALA A 303 -25.31 8.91 -7.96
N ALA A 304 -26.38 9.65 -8.22
CA ALA A 304 -26.95 10.65 -7.33
C ALA A 304 -27.23 10.11 -5.91
N GLY A 305 -27.36 8.78 -5.75
CA GLY A 305 -27.54 8.11 -4.47
C GLY A 305 -26.34 8.24 -3.51
N ALA A 306 -25.09 8.16 -4.01
CA ALA A 306 -23.90 8.24 -3.16
C ALA A 306 -23.72 9.64 -2.54
N LEU A 307 -24.13 10.67 -3.26
CA LEU A 307 -23.96 12.07 -2.88
C LEU A 307 -24.81 12.48 -1.66
N LEU A 308 -25.94 11.81 -1.45
CA LEU A 308 -26.84 12.04 -0.30
C LEU A 308 -26.44 11.24 0.95
N GLN A 309 -25.71 10.13 0.80
CA GLN A 309 -25.29 9.30 1.93
C GLN A 309 -24.07 9.87 2.66
N GLU A 310 -23.13 10.46 1.93
CA GLU A 310 -21.84 10.93 2.48
C GLU A 310 -21.83 12.42 2.89
N THR A 311 -22.87 13.18 2.55
CA THR A 311 -22.97 14.61 2.89
C THR A 311 -22.90 14.92 4.40
N PRO A 312 -23.46 14.10 5.32
CA PRO A 312 -23.33 14.31 6.76
C PRO A 312 -21.88 14.17 7.25
N HIS A 313 -21.13 13.19 6.73
CA HIS A 313 -19.72 12.99 7.06
C HIS A 313 -18.86 14.17 6.57
N PHE A 314 -19.17 14.72 5.39
CA PHE A 314 -18.55 15.95 4.89
C PHE A 314 -18.75 17.15 5.82
N LEU A 315 -19.98 17.39 6.27
CA LEU A 315 -20.27 18.49 7.17
C LEU A 315 -19.64 18.29 8.55
N ALA A 316 -19.57 17.05 9.03
CA ALA A 316 -18.88 16.71 10.28
C ALA A 316 -17.37 16.99 10.18
N ALA A 317 -16.71 16.58 9.09
CA ALA A 317 -15.28 16.82 8.88
C ALA A 317 -14.93 18.32 8.75
N LEU A 318 -15.85 19.16 8.24
CA LEU A 318 -15.69 20.62 8.21
C LEU A 318 -15.87 21.30 9.58
N VAL A 319 -16.56 20.64 10.52
CA VAL A 319 -16.93 21.19 11.83
C VAL A 319 -16.06 20.61 12.95
N GLU A 320 -15.21 19.62 12.65
CA GLU A 320 -14.36 18.98 13.65
C GLU A 320 -13.42 20.00 14.32
N PRO A 321 -13.51 20.18 15.66
CA PRO A 321 -12.94 21.32 16.37
C PRO A 321 -11.40 21.33 16.42
N SER A 322 -10.75 20.24 16.03
CA SER A 322 -9.29 20.10 15.99
C SER A 322 -8.62 20.86 14.84
N ILE A 323 -9.37 21.42 13.87
CA ILE A 323 -8.75 22.12 12.73
C ILE A 323 -9.37 23.50 12.43
N THR A 324 -9.17 24.42 13.37
CA THR A 324 -9.57 25.84 13.30
C THR A 324 -9.26 26.53 11.96
N LEU A 325 -8.17 26.16 11.29
CA LEU A 325 -7.78 26.75 10.00
C LEU A 325 -8.64 26.28 8.81
N PHE A 326 -9.13 25.03 8.80
CA PHE A 326 -10.06 24.57 7.77
C PHE A 326 -11.42 25.23 7.93
N ALA A 327 -11.93 25.30 9.15
CA ALA A 327 -13.19 25.98 9.45
C ALA A 327 -13.12 27.44 9.00
N LEU A 328 -12.03 28.16 9.33
CA LEU A 328 -11.82 29.53 8.88
C LEU A 328 -11.76 29.64 7.35
N THR A 329 -11.00 28.76 6.68
CA THR A 329 -10.90 28.76 5.21
C THR A 329 -12.25 28.46 4.55
N GLY A 330 -13.03 27.53 5.11
CA GLY A 330 -14.37 27.19 4.66
C GLY A 330 -15.36 28.33 4.82
N MET A 331 -15.38 28.99 5.98
CA MET A 331 -16.23 30.18 6.20
C MET A 331 -15.87 31.31 5.24
N LEU A 332 -14.58 31.62 5.08
CA LEU A 332 -14.11 32.62 4.13
C LEU A 332 -14.46 32.23 2.68
N ALA A 333 -14.33 30.95 2.32
CA ALA A 333 -14.72 30.44 1.00
C ALA A 333 -16.21 30.66 0.74
N LEU A 334 -17.08 30.44 1.73
CA LEU A 334 -18.51 30.67 1.62
C LEU A 334 -18.83 32.16 1.42
N PHE A 335 -18.15 33.07 2.13
CA PHE A 335 -18.28 34.51 1.89
C PHE A 335 -17.80 34.90 0.48
N GLY A 336 -16.70 34.31 0.01
CA GLY A 336 -16.20 34.52 -1.34
C GLY A 336 -17.18 34.04 -2.41
N LEU A 337 -17.82 32.90 -2.16
CA LEU A 337 -18.85 32.34 -3.03
C LEU A 337 -20.07 33.26 -3.13
N VAL A 338 -20.58 33.71 -1.97
CA VAL A 338 -21.70 34.66 -1.89
C VAL A 338 -21.37 35.97 -2.62
N TYR A 339 -20.13 36.46 -2.48
CA TYR A 339 -19.67 37.65 -3.18
C TYR A 339 -19.69 37.46 -4.71
N LEU A 340 -19.15 36.34 -5.22
CA LEU A 340 -19.16 36.06 -6.66
C LEU A 340 -20.57 35.88 -7.22
N LEU A 341 -21.46 35.23 -6.48
CA LEU A 341 -22.87 35.07 -6.85
C LEU A 341 -23.63 36.40 -6.89
N ARG A 342 -23.26 37.35 -6.02
CA ARG A 342 -23.85 38.71 -5.99
C ARG A 342 -23.42 39.56 -7.20
N PHE A 343 -22.25 39.29 -7.76
CA PHE A 343 -21.69 40.03 -8.90
C PHE A 343 -21.43 39.15 -10.12
N PRO A 344 -22.47 38.49 -10.69
CA PRO A 344 -22.31 37.50 -11.75
C PRO A 344 -21.81 38.10 -13.09
N ARG A 345 -21.84 39.44 -13.22
CA ARG A 345 -21.28 40.17 -14.36
C ARG A 345 -19.75 40.23 -14.36
N TRP A 346 -19.09 39.81 -13.29
CA TRP A 346 -17.65 39.61 -13.29
C TRP A 346 -17.33 38.34 -14.08
N SER A 347 -16.99 38.52 -15.36
CA SER A 347 -16.60 37.44 -16.28
C SER A 347 -15.52 36.51 -15.73
N PHE A 348 -14.75 36.98 -14.74
CA PHE A 348 -13.71 36.21 -14.08
C PHE A 348 -14.22 35.27 -12.97
N GLY A 349 -15.37 35.50 -12.35
CA GLY A 349 -15.86 34.67 -11.24
C GLY A 349 -16.44 33.31 -11.66
N TRP A 350 -16.97 33.23 -12.88
CA TRP A 350 -17.67 32.04 -13.39
C TRP A 350 -16.81 30.76 -13.43
N PRO A 351 -15.55 30.79 -13.93
CA PRO A 351 -14.66 29.63 -13.89
C PRO A 351 -14.52 29.01 -12.51
N LEU A 352 -14.48 29.84 -11.47
CA LEU A 352 -14.23 29.42 -10.11
C LEU A 352 -15.50 28.83 -9.45
N LEU A 353 -16.66 29.43 -9.71
CA LEU A 353 -17.97 28.90 -9.33
C LEU A 353 -18.22 27.53 -9.96
N LEU A 354 -17.92 27.40 -11.26
CA LEU A 354 -18.10 26.17 -11.98
C LEU A 354 -17.13 25.08 -11.47
N ALA A 355 -15.87 25.43 -11.20
CA ALA A 355 -14.92 24.49 -10.61
C ALA A 355 -15.44 23.94 -9.27
N ALA A 356 -15.91 24.82 -8.39
CA ALA A 356 -16.46 24.45 -7.09
C ALA A 356 -17.67 23.52 -7.25
N LEU A 357 -18.60 23.81 -8.15
CA LEU A 357 -19.79 23.00 -8.40
C LEU A 357 -19.43 21.61 -8.94
N LEU A 358 -18.56 21.54 -9.94
CA LEU A 358 -18.26 20.29 -10.64
C LEU A 358 -17.35 19.36 -9.86
N LEU A 359 -16.48 19.91 -9.01
CA LEU A 359 -15.56 19.12 -8.19
C LEU A 359 -16.16 18.77 -6.81
N ALA A 360 -17.21 19.46 -6.37
CA ALA A 360 -17.91 19.12 -5.13
C ALA A 360 -18.54 17.72 -5.18
N GLY A 361 -19.17 17.35 -6.28
CA GLY A 361 -19.84 16.04 -6.40
C GLY A 361 -18.90 14.84 -6.20
N PRO A 362 -17.79 14.75 -6.95
CA PRO A 362 -16.80 13.69 -6.76
C PRO A 362 -16.14 13.70 -5.39
N ALA A 363 -15.84 14.88 -4.84
CA ALA A 363 -15.27 14.99 -3.50
C ALA A 363 -16.24 14.47 -2.42
N LEU A 364 -17.53 14.76 -2.56
CA LEU A 364 -18.59 14.28 -1.66
C LEU A 364 -18.84 12.77 -1.80
N ALA A 365 -18.58 12.17 -2.96
CA ALA A 365 -18.75 10.74 -3.18
C ALA A 365 -17.51 9.92 -2.79
N ALA A 366 -16.39 10.57 -2.48
CA ALA A 366 -15.15 9.90 -2.10
C ALA A 366 -15.15 9.56 -0.61
N PRO A 367 -14.50 8.45 -0.20
CA PRO A 367 -14.37 8.09 1.21
C PRO A 367 -13.73 9.24 2.00
N ALA A 368 -14.21 9.43 3.23
CA ALA A 368 -13.70 10.45 4.14
C ALA A 368 -12.18 10.32 4.29
N GLY A 369 -11.46 11.43 4.14
CA GLY A 369 -10.00 11.46 4.26
C GLY A 369 -9.22 11.22 2.96
N SER A 370 -9.87 10.92 1.83
CA SER A 370 -9.17 10.77 0.54
C SER A 370 -8.62 12.11 0.03
N LEU A 371 -7.38 12.44 0.35
CA LEU A 371 -6.71 13.66 -0.15
C LEU A 371 -6.67 13.72 -1.69
N LEU A 372 -6.75 12.56 -2.37
CA LEU A 372 -6.86 12.44 -3.83
C LEU A 372 -8.09 13.13 -4.41
N ALA A 373 -9.26 12.94 -3.80
CA ALA A 373 -10.51 13.49 -4.33
C ALA A 373 -10.78 14.93 -3.85
N TRP A 374 -10.28 15.29 -2.67
CA TRP A 374 -10.65 16.55 -2.00
C TRP A 374 -9.71 17.71 -2.31
N SER A 375 -8.44 17.46 -2.61
CA SER A 375 -7.45 18.53 -2.79
C SER A 375 -7.80 19.55 -3.89
N PRO A 376 -8.40 19.18 -5.04
CA PRO A 376 -8.80 20.16 -6.06
C PRO A 376 -9.87 21.12 -5.53
N LEU A 377 -10.85 20.60 -4.79
CA LEU A 377 -11.92 21.38 -4.19
C LEU A 377 -11.38 22.32 -3.09
N LEU A 378 -10.53 21.80 -2.20
CA LEU A 378 -9.88 22.59 -1.15
C LEU A 378 -9.04 23.73 -1.73
N GLY A 379 -8.35 23.48 -2.85
CA GLY A 379 -7.65 24.52 -3.60
C GLY A 379 -8.55 25.64 -4.10
N ILE A 380 -9.69 25.28 -4.69
CA ILE A 380 -10.70 26.25 -5.16
C ILE A 380 -11.33 27.01 -3.98
N MET A 381 -11.63 26.33 -2.87
CA MET A 381 -12.12 26.98 -1.65
C MET A 381 -11.10 27.98 -1.09
N THR A 382 -9.81 27.66 -1.15
CA THR A 382 -8.75 28.59 -0.72
C THR A 382 -8.67 29.82 -1.62
N LEU A 383 -8.90 29.68 -2.94
CA LEU A 383 -9.05 30.84 -3.84
C LEU A 383 -10.30 31.66 -3.52
N LEU A 384 -11.44 31.02 -3.25
CA LEU A 384 -12.67 31.70 -2.81
C LEU A 384 -12.43 32.50 -1.51
N ALA A 385 -11.73 31.90 -0.55
CA ALA A 385 -11.34 32.57 0.69
C ALA A 385 -10.45 33.78 0.40
N GLY A 386 -9.54 33.68 -0.57
CA GLY A 386 -8.76 34.82 -1.06
C GLY A 386 -9.61 35.97 -1.60
N VAL A 387 -10.69 35.66 -2.33
CA VAL A 387 -11.66 36.68 -2.80
C VAL A 387 -12.36 37.37 -1.64
N ALA A 388 -12.81 36.60 -0.63
CA ALA A 388 -13.42 37.19 0.56
C ALA A 388 -12.44 38.10 1.32
N LEU A 389 -11.21 37.63 1.51
CA LEU A 389 -10.15 38.40 2.16
C LEU A 389 -9.84 39.70 1.41
N ASP A 390 -9.80 39.67 0.07
CA ASP A 390 -9.60 40.88 -0.73
C ASP A 390 -10.67 41.94 -0.43
N GLN A 391 -11.93 41.52 -0.31
CA GLN A 391 -13.04 42.43 0.01
C GLN A 391 -12.97 42.94 1.46
N ILE A 392 -12.70 42.06 2.42
CA ILE A 392 -12.57 42.41 3.84
C ILE A 392 -11.40 43.38 4.05
N LEU A 393 -10.23 43.09 3.48
CA LEU A 393 -9.06 43.94 3.60
C LEU A 393 -9.23 45.28 2.90
N THR A 394 -9.90 45.29 1.75
CA THR A 394 -10.20 46.54 1.03
C THR A 394 -11.11 47.43 1.85
N THR A 395 -12.19 46.88 2.40
CA THR A 395 -13.12 47.64 3.24
C THR A 395 -12.43 48.13 4.52
N LEU A 396 -11.65 47.27 5.18
CA LEU A 396 -10.87 47.63 6.36
C LEU A 396 -9.84 48.73 6.04
N ALA A 397 -9.10 48.61 4.94
CA ALA A 397 -8.11 49.61 4.54
C ALA A 397 -8.76 50.96 4.23
N LEU A 398 -9.94 50.99 3.62
CA LEU A 398 -10.66 52.23 3.35
C LEU A 398 -11.14 52.90 4.63
N VAL A 399 -11.67 52.12 5.58
CA VAL A 399 -12.15 52.61 6.88
C VAL A 399 -10.99 53.13 7.74
N TRP A 400 -9.86 52.42 7.77
CA TRP A 400 -8.72 52.71 8.66
C TRP A 400 -7.60 53.53 8.02
N LYS A 401 -7.71 53.87 6.73
CA LYS A 401 -6.74 54.72 6.00
C LYS A 401 -6.28 55.97 6.78
N PRO A 402 -7.15 56.68 7.54
CA PRO A 402 -6.74 57.86 8.31
C PRO A 402 -5.80 57.54 9.48
N VAL A 403 -5.88 56.33 10.03
CA VAL A 403 -5.23 55.94 11.30
C VAL A 403 -4.01 55.06 11.06
N VAL A 404 -4.11 54.10 10.13
CA VAL A 404 -3.07 53.08 9.91
C VAL A 404 -2.74 52.99 8.42
N ARG A 405 -1.44 52.97 8.09
CA ARG A 405 -0.99 52.71 6.72
C ARG A 405 -1.46 51.31 6.29
N PRO A 406 -2.12 51.14 5.13
CA PRO A 406 -2.61 49.84 4.67
C PRO A 406 -1.56 48.72 4.72
N ALA A 407 -0.30 49.00 4.39
CA ALA A 407 0.78 48.02 4.49
C ALA A 407 0.93 47.38 5.89
N ARG A 408 0.66 48.13 6.97
CA ARG A 408 0.68 47.61 8.35
C ARG A 408 -0.53 46.74 8.65
N VAL A 409 -1.68 47.02 8.05
CA VAL A 409 -2.90 46.18 8.16
C VAL A 409 -2.66 44.82 7.51
N LEU A 410 -2.04 44.80 6.32
CA LEU A 410 -1.66 43.57 5.64
C LEU A 410 -0.64 42.77 6.46
N ALA A 411 0.43 43.42 6.93
CA ALA A 411 1.45 42.77 7.77
C ALA A 411 0.86 42.22 9.08
N GLY A 412 0.01 43.00 9.76
CA GLY A 412 -0.68 42.56 10.97
C GLY A 412 -1.61 41.36 10.72
N SER A 413 -2.29 41.32 9.58
CA SER A 413 -3.13 40.17 9.18
C SER A 413 -2.29 38.91 8.94
N MET A 414 -1.12 39.04 8.28
CA MET A 414 -0.19 37.92 8.11
C MET A 414 0.35 37.42 9.46
N VAL A 415 0.74 38.32 10.37
CA VAL A 415 1.21 37.94 11.70
C VAL A 415 0.12 37.25 12.51
N LEU A 416 -1.13 37.75 12.47
CA LEU A 416 -2.25 37.12 13.14
C LEU A 416 -2.51 35.71 12.61
N LEU A 417 -2.57 35.55 11.29
CA LEU A 417 -2.72 34.23 10.66
C LEU A 417 -1.54 33.30 10.97
N LEU A 418 -0.32 33.82 11.04
CA LEU A 418 0.86 33.05 11.46
C LEU A 418 0.70 32.55 12.88
N LEU A 419 0.31 33.40 13.82
CA LEU A 419 0.12 33.03 15.23
C LEU A 419 -1.01 32.00 15.39
N LEU A 420 -2.13 32.18 14.68
CA LEU A 420 -3.21 31.19 14.64
C LEU A 420 -2.74 29.86 14.07
N SER A 421 -1.93 29.88 13.00
CA SER A 421 -1.39 28.66 12.42
C SER A 421 -0.38 27.96 13.33
N LEU A 422 0.52 28.70 13.99
CA LEU A 422 1.51 28.16 14.93
C LEU A 422 0.83 27.48 16.13
N GLY A 423 -0.29 28.03 16.62
CA GLY A 423 -1.08 27.40 17.68
C GLY A 423 -1.72 26.08 17.25
N ALA A 424 -2.06 25.94 15.97
CA ALA A 424 -2.63 24.70 15.40
C ALA A 424 -1.56 23.71 14.90
N MET A 425 -0.30 24.12 14.77
CA MET A 425 0.75 23.29 14.18
C MET A 425 0.98 21.95 14.87
N PRO A 426 0.98 21.81 16.21
CA PRO A 426 1.16 20.51 16.86
C PRO A 426 0.06 19.52 16.48
N ASP A 427 -1.19 19.97 16.49
CA ASP A 427 -2.36 19.17 16.09
C ASP A 427 -2.28 18.83 14.61
N VAL A 428 -1.84 19.78 13.78
CA VAL A 428 -1.59 19.55 12.36
C VAL A 428 -0.49 18.52 12.14
N VAL A 429 0.67 18.61 12.78
CA VAL A 429 1.71 17.59 12.61
C VAL A 429 1.22 16.21 13.06
N ALA A 430 0.46 16.16 14.17
CA ALA A 430 -0.14 14.93 14.66
C ALA A 430 -1.24 14.38 13.73
N SER A 431 -1.98 15.24 13.03
CA SER A 431 -3.12 14.85 12.15
C SER A 431 -2.76 14.77 10.66
N SER A 432 -1.63 15.34 10.25
CA SER A 432 -1.24 15.56 8.83
C SER A 432 -0.11 14.65 8.38
N GLY A 433 0.64 14.07 9.32
CA GLY A 433 1.24 12.77 9.05
C GLY A 433 0.07 11.80 8.83
N PRO A 434 0.06 10.96 7.79
CA PRO A 434 -0.63 9.70 7.97
C PRO A 434 0.00 9.18 9.25
N THR A 435 -0.77 8.94 10.31
CA THR A 435 -0.28 8.03 11.33
C THR A 435 -0.11 6.75 10.56
N ALA A 436 1.08 6.56 9.99
CA ALA A 436 1.45 5.33 9.34
C ALA A 436 1.05 4.30 10.36
N SER A 437 0.16 3.39 9.97
CA SER A 437 -0.20 2.33 10.89
C SER A 437 1.11 1.74 11.42
N PRO A 438 1.16 1.30 12.68
CA PRO A 438 2.34 0.63 13.21
C PRO A 438 2.88 -0.43 12.23
N GLU A 439 1.97 -1.09 11.52
CA GLU A 439 2.23 -1.98 10.38
C GLU A 439 2.98 -1.31 9.20
N THR A 440 2.52 -0.17 8.68
CA THR A 440 3.19 0.57 7.57
C THR A 440 4.58 1.06 8.00
N ALA A 441 4.73 1.48 9.27
CA ALA A 441 6.02 1.86 9.84
C ALA A 441 6.97 0.66 9.90
N ALA A 442 6.49 -0.50 10.36
CA ALA A 442 7.24 -1.76 10.36
C ALA A 442 7.64 -2.20 8.96
N GLN A 443 6.73 -2.19 7.99
CA GLN A 443 7.00 -2.49 6.58
C GLN A 443 8.08 -1.57 5.99
N THR A 444 7.98 -0.27 6.25
CA THR A 444 9.00 0.71 5.80
C THR A 444 10.36 0.46 6.46
N ALA A 445 10.39 0.16 7.76
CA ALA A 445 11.61 -0.14 8.50
C ALA A 445 12.28 -1.42 8.01
N ILE A 446 11.50 -2.48 7.76
CA ILE A 446 11.98 -3.74 7.17
C ILE A 446 12.55 -3.49 5.77
N GLY A 447 11.85 -2.73 4.92
CA GLY A 447 12.35 -2.39 3.58
C GLY A 447 13.69 -1.65 3.63
N ARG A 448 13.83 -0.66 4.52
CA ARG A 448 15.11 0.06 4.74
C ARG A 448 16.21 -0.85 5.27
N TYR A 449 15.88 -1.74 6.21
CA TYR A 449 16.81 -2.71 6.76
C TYR A 449 17.37 -3.62 5.65
N LEU A 450 16.51 -4.14 4.78
CA LEU A 450 16.91 -4.92 3.61
C LEU A 450 17.76 -4.07 2.65
N ALA A 451 17.33 -2.85 2.30
CA ALA A 451 18.12 -1.97 1.43
C ALA A 451 19.54 -1.74 1.98
N GLN A 452 19.66 -1.50 3.29
CA GLN A 452 20.95 -1.27 3.95
C GLN A 452 21.86 -2.50 3.93
N ARG A 453 21.30 -3.70 4.16
CA ARG A 453 22.05 -4.96 4.11
C ARG A 453 22.62 -5.26 2.72
N PHE A 454 21.92 -4.83 1.66
CA PHE A 454 22.31 -5.11 0.27
C PHE A 454 22.85 -3.88 -0.50
N GLN A 455 23.11 -2.75 0.17
CA GLN A 455 23.40 -1.44 -0.47
C GLN A 455 24.65 -1.41 -1.38
N ASN A 456 25.58 -2.36 -1.20
CA ASN A 456 26.82 -2.46 -1.98
C ASN A 456 26.88 -3.70 -2.89
N SER A 457 25.76 -4.42 -3.01
CA SER A 457 25.73 -5.60 -3.85
C SER A 457 25.74 -5.26 -5.33
N VAL A 458 26.80 -5.64 -6.05
CA VAL A 458 26.84 -5.56 -7.52
C VAL A 458 26.09 -6.73 -8.17
N ASP A 459 25.93 -7.84 -7.43
CA ASP A 459 25.25 -9.05 -7.88
C ASP A 459 23.94 -9.30 -7.12
N ASN A 460 23.20 -10.33 -7.47
CA ASN A 460 21.90 -10.67 -6.90
C ASN A 460 21.96 -11.18 -5.42
N GLY A 461 22.72 -10.57 -4.50
CA GLY A 461 22.95 -11.12 -3.15
C GLY A 461 23.92 -10.47 -2.15
N GLY A 462 24.72 -9.48 -2.54
CA GLY A 462 25.61 -8.75 -1.64
C GLY A 462 26.88 -9.49 -1.30
N ASP A 463 27.66 -8.87 -0.41
CA ASP A 463 28.70 -9.54 0.38
C ASP A 463 28.09 -10.31 1.56
N ASP A 464 26.75 -10.29 1.73
CA ASP A 464 26.03 -10.96 2.80
C ASP A 464 25.47 -12.30 2.29
N PRO A 465 26.14 -13.44 2.57
CA PRO A 465 25.70 -14.76 2.12
C PRO A 465 24.49 -15.29 2.92
N SER A 466 23.81 -14.44 3.70
CA SER A 466 22.68 -14.84 4.52
C SER A 466 21.40 -14.92 3.69
N LEU A 467 20.57 -15.93 3.97
CA LEU A 467 19.23 -16.05 3.42
C LEU A 467 18.22 -15.34 4.35
N PHE A 468 17.62 -14.27 3.86
CA PHE A 468 16.58 -13.51 4.55
C PHE A 468 15.20 -14.09 4.26
N LEU A 469 14.50 -14.48 5.32
CA LEU A 469 13.14 -15.00 5.27
C LEU A 469 12.20 -13.95 5.87
N VAL A 470 11.30 -13.42 5.05
CA VAL A 470 10.42 -12.30 5.41
C VAL A 470 8.97 -12.69 5.11
N PRO A 471 7.99 -12.41 5.99
CA PRO A 471 6.58 -12.68 5.74
C PRO A 471 6.09 -12.19 4.36
N THR A 472 5.23 -12.99 3.73
CA THR A 472 4.81 -12.78 2.34
C THR A 472 4.05 -11.46 2.14
N ASP A 473 3.16 -11.15 3.08
CA ASP A 473 2.41 -9.91 3.20
C ASP A 473 3.35 -8.70 3.31
N VAL A 474 4.38 -8.79 4.17
CA VAL A 474 5.39 -7.74 4.35
C VAL A 474 6.20 -7.51 3.07
N LEU A 475 6.63 -8.57 2.37
CA LEU A 475 7.36 -8.44 1.11
C LEU A 475 6.51 -7.85 -0.02
N ARG A 476 5.21 -8.15 -0.04
CA ARG A 476 4.26 -7.61 -1.02
C ARG A 476 3.86 -6.17 -0.72
N ALA A 477 3.96 -5.75 0.54
CA ALA A 477 3.54 -4.43 0.98
C ALA A 477 4.22 -3.32 0.17
N PRO A 478 3.44 -2.35 -0.36
CA PRO A 478 3.97 -1.25 -1.16
C PRO A 478 5.08 -0.45 -0.45
N ALA A 479 4.92 -0.24 0.86
CA ALA A 479 5.88 0.46 1.70
C ALA A 479 7.23 -0.27 1.75
N THR A 480 7.24 -1.59 2.01
CA THR A 480 8.45 -2.42 2.00
C THR A 480 9.13 -2.40 0.64
N ARG A 481 8.38 -2.60 -0.44
CA ARG A 481 8.92 -2.67 -1.81
C ARG A 481 9.59 -1.37 -2.25
N LEU A 482 8.99 -0.22 -1.92
CA LEU A 482 9.57 1.08 -2.24
C LEU A 482 10.76 1.41 -1.33
N ALA A 483 10.66 1.12 -0.04
CA ALA A 483 11.74 1.36 0.94
C ALA A 483 12.95 0.44 0.74
N ALA A 484 12.77 -0.72 0.10
CA ALA A 484 13.85 -1.63 -0.28
C ALA A 484 14.66 -1.14 -1.49
N GLU A 485 14.36 0.03 -2.07
CA GLU A 485 15.12 0.69 -3.15
C GLU A 485 15.41 -0.23 -4.37
N GLY A 486 14.49 -1.16 -4.66
CA GLY A 486 14.60 -2.10 -5.77
C GLY A 486 15.36 -3.40 -5.46
N VAL A 487 15.97 -3.54 -4.27
CA VAL A 487 16.74 -4.74 -3.86
C VAL A 487 15.92 -6.03 -4.00
N LEU A 488 14.62 -5.99 -3.67
CA LEU A 488 13.74 -7.17 -3.76
C LEU A 488 13.63 -7.78 -5.16
N ALA A 489 13.87 -7.00 -6.23
CA ALA A 489 13.81 -7.51 -7.59
C ALA A 489 15.08 -8.26 -8.01
N PHE A 490 16.18 -8.09 -7.27
CA PHE A 490 17.50 -8.59 -7.62
C PHE A 490 18.04 -9.57 -6.57
N ALA A 491 17.60 -9.51 -5.31
CA ALA A 491 18.14 -10.38 -4.27
C ALA A 491 17.57 -11.81 -4.37
N LYS A 492 18.39 -12.76 -4.82
CA LYS A 492 18.10 -14.21 -4.68
C LYS A 492 18.03 -14.67 -3.23
N HIS A 493 18.58 -13.86 -2.33
CA HIS A 493 18.78 -14.12 -0.92
C HIS A 493 17.61 -13.62 -0.05
N ILE A 494 16.55 -13.08 -0.65
CA ILE A 494 15.34 -12.66 0.07
C ILE A 494 14.19 -13.52 -0.43
N LEU A 495 13.70 -14.42 0.42
CA LEU A 495 12.60 -15.32 0.11
C LEU A 495 11.37 -15.02 0.98
N PRO A 496 10.16 -15.19 0.42
CA PRO A 496 8.96 -15.19 1.25
C PRO A 496 9.05 -16.32 2.26
N LEU A 497 8.80 -15.99 3.52
CA LEU A 497 8.79 -16.94 4.60
C LEU A 497 7.56 -17.85 4.47
N ASP A 498 7.82 -19.14 4.41
CA ASP A 498 6.83 -20.19 4.54
C ASP A 498 7.16 -21.02 5.80
N PRO A 499 6.43 -20.83 6.91
CA PRO A 499 6.76 -21.50 8.18
C PRO A 499 6.77 -23.02 8.12
N THR A 500 5.94 -23.63 7.26
CA THR A 500 5.87 -25.10 7.16
C THR A 500 7.16 -25.70 6.62
N VAL A 501 7.90 -24.96 5.78
CA VAL A 501 9.15 -25.40 5.15
C VAL A 501 10.38 -24.74 5.79
N HIS A 502 10.21 -23.55 6.35
CA HIS A 502 11.31 -22.76 6.86
C HIS A 502 11.38 -22.73 8.39
N LEU A 503 10.45 -23.36 9.13
CA LEU A 503 10.46 -23.37 10.59
C LEU A 503 10.17 -24.76 11.18
N PRO A 504 11.20 -25.54 11.58
CA PRO A 504 12.64 -25.29 11.40
C PRO A 504 13.02 -25.28 9.92
N PHE A 505 14.18 -24.74 9.58
CA PHE A 505 14.62 -24.69 8.19
C PHE A 505 14.89 -26.10 7.65
N THR A 506 14.07 -26.53 6.68
CA THR A 506 14.15 -27.88 6.08
C THR A 506 14.60 -27.86 4.62
N GLY A 507 15.06 -26.70 4.12
CA GLY A 507 15.55 -26.55 2.75
C GLY A 507 16.75 -27.46 2.45
N PRO A 508 17.14 -27.63 1.17
CA PRO A 508 18.35 -28.38 0.83
C PRO A 508 19.51 -27.84 1.68
N PRO A 509 20.41 -28.72 2.15
CA PRO A 509 21.50 -28.30 3.01
C PRO A 509 22.18 -27.11 2.33
N PHE A 510 22.54 -26.10 3.12
CA PHE A 510 23.35 -24.91 2.80
C PHE A 510 24.43 -25.10 1.68
N LEU A 511 24.82 -26.35 1.43
CA LEU A 511 25.66 -26.87 0.34
C LEU A 511 25.20 -26.55 -1.10
N ASP A 512 23.90 -26.48 -1.42
CA ASP A 512 23.46 -26.24 -2.80
C ASP A 512 23.39 -24.73 -3.19
N VAL A 513 23.41 -23.84 -2.19
CA VAL A 513 23.14 -22.39 -2.39
C VAL A 513 24.32 -21.50 -1.96
N GLU A 514 25.44 -22.05 -1.49
CA GLU A 514 26.59 -21.26 -0.95
C GLU A 514 26.19 -20.25 0.16
N MET A 515 25.06 -20.49 0.85
CA MET A 515 24.55 -19.59 1.89
C MET A 515 25.19 -19.90 3.24
N ALA A 516 25.55 -18.87 4.02
CA ALA A 516 26.20 -19.05 5.32
C ALA A 516 25.22 -19.12 6.50
N ASP A 517 24.26 -18.19 6.58
CA ASP A 517 23.35 -18.04 7.73
C ASP A 517 21.90 -17.77 7.28
N LEU A 518 20.94 -17.94 8.20
CA LEU A 518 19.51 -17.66 7.99
C LEU A 518 19.11 -16.43 8.82
N VAL A 519 18.28 -15.54 8.28
CA VAL A 519 17.77 -14.38 9.03
C VAL A 519 16.26 -14.30 8.88
N TYR A 520 15.50 -14.59 9.94
CA TYR A 520 14.04 -14.36 9.95
C TYR A 520 13.77 -12.90 10.30
N VAL A 521 13.14 -12.15 9.40
CA VAL A 521 12.78 -10.74 9.64
C VAL A 521 11.27 -10.67 9.89
N ILE A 522 10.89 -10.42 11.14
CA ILE A 522 9.49 -10.55 11.59
C ILE A 522 9.01 -9.21 12.18
N PRO A 523 7.84 -8.71 11.75
CA PRO A 523 7.20 -7.53 12.36
C PRO A 523 7.03 -7.66 13.87
N ALA A 524 7.08 -6.53 14.59
CA ALA A 524 7.00 -6.56 16.06
C ALA A 524 5.63 -7.04 16.58
N ASP A 525 4.58 -6.82 15.80
CA ASP A 525 3.19 -7.18 16.08
C ASP A 525 2.82 -8.63 15.71
N ASP A 526 3.62 -9.31 14.89
CA ASP A 526 3.46 -10.75 14.58
C ASP A 526 3.99 -11.64 15.73
N LEU A 527 3.27 -11.60 16.85
CA LEU A 527 3.61 -12.38 18.04
C LEU A 527 3.63 -13.89 17.81
N PRO A 528 2.67 -14.52 17.08
CA PRO A 528 2.67 -15.97 16.87
C PRO A 528 3.94 -16.45 16.17
N LEU A 529 4.38 -15.76 15.12
CA LEU A 529 5.57 -16.16 14.39
C LEU A 529 6.84 -15.93 15.22
N ARG A 530 6.93 -14.83 15.97
CA ARG A 530 8.06 -14.56 16.88
C ARG A 530 8.18 -15.62 17.97
N GLU A 531 7.06 -16.06 18.53
CA GLU A 531 7.04 -17.14 19.52
C GLU A 531 7.43 -18.48 18.88
N ALA A 532 6.93 -18.78 17.67
CA ALA A 532 7.29 -20.00 16.95
C ALA A 532 8.80 -20.06 16.65
N VAL A 533 9.40 -18.96 16.17
CA VAL A 533 10.86 -18.89 15.94
C VAL A 533 11.65 -19.08 17.23
N ARG A 534 11.22 -18.45 18.34
CA ARG A 534 11.87 -18.63 19.65
C ARG A 534 11.70 -20.05 20.22
N GLN A 535 10.58 -20.70 19.93
CA GLN A 535 10.33 -22.07 20.37
C GLN A 535 11.23 -23.06 19.63
N VAL A 536 11.45 -22.85 18.33
CA VAL A 536 12.35 -23.68 17.53
C VAL A 536 13.83 -23.35 17.80
N TYR A 537 14.17 -22.07 17.98
CA TYR A 537 15.53 -21.58 18.19
C TYR A 537 15.67 -20.76 19.49
N PRO A 538 15.61 -21.40 20.68
CA PRO A 538 15.56 -20.70 21.97
C PRO A 538 16.82 -19.90 22.34
N GLY A 539 17.96 -20.21 21.72
CA GLY A 539 19.24 -19.51 21.95
C GLY A 539 19.46 -18.27 21.09
N VAL A 540 18.58 -17.98 20.12
CA VAL A 540 18.77 -16.90 19.16
C VAL A 540 18.35 -15.56 19.76
N ILE A 541 19.28 -14.61 19.77
CA ILE A 541 19.04 -13.25 20.24
C ILE A 541 18.56 -12.40 19.06
N PRO A 542 17.35 -11.81 19.11
CA PRO A 542 16.86 -10.97 18.03
C PRO A 542 17.60 -9.62 17.99
N GLU A 543 17.97 -9.19 16.80
CA GLU A 543 18.41 -7.84 16.49
C GLU A 543 17.18 -6.94 16.27
N PRO A 544 17.01 -5.84 17.03
CA PRO A 544 15.88 -4.95 16.84
C PRO A 544 16.01 -4.15 15.54
N ILE A 545 14.94 -4.11 14.76
CA ILE A 545 14.80 -3.21 13.61
C ILE A 545 13.92 -2.05 14.07
N LEU A 546 14.50 -0.86 14.05
CA LEU A 546 13.85 0.35 14.53
C LEU A 546 13.17 1.10 13.38
N ASP A 547 12.04 1.76 13.68
CA ASP A 547 11.49 2.80 12.81
C ASP A 547 12.36 4.08 12.85
N GLU A 548 11.91 5.17 12.21
CA GLU A 548 12.71 6.42 12.23
C GLU A 548 12.61 7.17 13.57
N GLU A 549 11.57 6.87 14.36
CA GLU A 549 11.37 7.36 15.72
C GLU A 549 12.24 6.64 16.75
N GLY A 550 12.90 5.54 16.34
CA GLY A 550 13.73 4.70 17.19
C GLY A 550 12.94 3.69 18.03
N ALA A 551 11.66 3.50 17.75
CA ALA A 551 10.83 2.48 18.37
C ALA A 551 10.98 1.12 17.62
N PRO A 552 10.81 -0.01 18.34
CA PRO A 552 10.97 -1.33 17.74
C PRO A 552 9.82 -1.65 16.79
N ALA A 553 10.12 -1.69 15.50
CA ALA A 553 9.13 -1.93 14.44
C ALA A 553 9.14 -3.39 13.96
N ALA A 554 10.32 -4.03 13.99
CA ALA A 554 10.49 -5.44 13.66
C ALA A 554 11.70 -6.03 14.40
N ALA A 555 11.95 -7.33 14.22
CA ALA A 555 13.13 -8.00 14.73
C ALA A 555 13.70 -8.96 13.68
N ALA A 556 15.03 -8.94 13.53
CA ALA A 556 15.77 -9.93 12.76
C ALA A 556 16.30 -11.01 13.71
N TYR A 557 16.06 -12.28 13.38
CA TYR A 557 16.52 -13.43 14.14
C TYR A 557 17.61 -14.16 13.34
N PRO A 558 18.89 -13.86 13.59
CA PRO A 558 19.99 -14.54 12.91
C PRO A 558 20.14 -15.97 13.46
N VAL A 559 20.03 -16.96 12.59
CA VAL A 559 20.18 -18.38 12.89
C VAL A 559 21.37 -18.90 12.09
N SER A 560 22.43 -19.30 12.80
CA SER A 560 23.61 -19.84 12.13
C SER A 560 23.33 -21.20 11.50
N GLN A 561 24.09 -21.56 10.46
CA GLN A 561 24.05 -22.91 9.90
C GLN A 561 24.25 -24.00 10.96
N GLU A 562 25.18 -23.79 11.91
CA GLU A 562 25.41 -24.71 13.02
C GLU A 562 24.15 -24.88 13.89
N THR A 563 23.47 -23.79 14.22
CA THR A 563 22.24 -23.82 15.01
C THR A 563 21.11 -24.55 14.29
N ALA A 564 20.93 -24.26 12.99
CA ALA A 564 19.90 -24.91 12.18
C ALA A 564 20.16 -26.42 12.01
N THR A 565 21.42 -26.81 11.78
CA THR A 565 21.80 -28.22 11.61
C THR A 565 21.84 -29.00 12.93
N ALA A 566 22.09 -28.34 14.06
CA ALA A 566 22.02 -28.96 15.39
C ALA A 566 20.61 -29.46 15.77
N LEU A 567 19.56 -28.89 15.17
CA LEU A 567 18.20 -29.39 15.33
C LEU A 567 17.95 -30.70 14.58
N GLN A 568 18.79 -31.06 13.60
CA GLN A 568 18.59 -32.26 12.79
C GLN A 568 19.07 -33.53 13.50
N GLY A 569 18.33 -34.61 13.28
CA GLY A 569 18.48 -35.89 13.95
C GLY A 569 17.41 -36.13 15.02
N LEU A 570 17.28 -37.38 15.42
CA LEU A 570 16.33 -37.84 16.43
C LEU A 570 17.02 -37.89 17.80
N PRO A 571 16.63 -37.02 18.76
CA PRO A 571 17.05 -37.16 20.15
C PRO A 571 16.69 -38.55 20.67
N THR A 572 17.72 -39.29 21.05
CA THR A 572 17.60 -40.70 21.41
C THR A 572 18.28 -40.96 22.75
N LEU A 573 17.52 -41.56 23.66
CA LEU A 573 17.97 -42.00 24.98
C LEU A 573 18.17 -43.51 24.97
N TYR A 574 19.26 -43.98 25.56
CA TYR A 574 19.60 -45.39 25.66
C TYR A 574 19.57 -45.85 27.13
N PHE A 575 18.84 -46.92 27.38
CA PHE A 575 18.62 -47.53 28.69
C PHE A 575 19.18 -48.96 28.71
N PRO A 576 19.81 -49.41 29.81
CA PRO A 576 20.19 -50.80 29.97
C PRO A 576 18.96 -51.67 30.25
N GLY A 577 18.95 -52.90 29.75
CA GLY A 577 17.83 -53.83 29.92
C GLY A 577 16.75 -53.72 28.83
N GLU A 578 15.61 -54.37 29.07
CA GLU A 578 14.51 -54.47 28.08
C GLU A 578 13.46 -53.36 28.17
N GLU A 579 13.51 -52.55 29.24
CA GLU A 579 12.53 -51.51 29.55
C GLU A 579 13.18 -50.13 29.56
N ALA A 580 12.47 -49.15 29.00
CA ALA A 580 12.84 -47.75 29.13
C ALA A 580 12.49 -47.25 30.55
N GLY A 581 13.52 -46.81 31.26
CA GLY A 581 13.44 -46.25 32.61
C GLY A 581 13.04 -44.77 32.64
N GLY A 582 13.10 -44.18 33.84
CA GLY A 582 12.94 -42.72 34.01
C GLY A 582 14.11 -41.93 33.37
N LEU A 583 13.93 -40.63 33.08
CA LEU A 583 14.96 -39.81 32.42
C LEU A 583 16.34 -39.85 33.10
N GLU A 584 16.39 -40.00 34.43
CA GLU A 584 17.63 -40.10 35.21
C GLU A 584 18.38 -41.44 35.02
N GLU A 585 17.73 -42.44 34.41
CA GLU A 585 18.28 -43.80 34.21
C GLU A 585 18.90 -43.99 32.82
N ALA A 586 18.70 -43.06 31.89
CA ALA A 586 19.32 -43.09 30.58
C ALA A 586 20.85 -43.03 30.73
N ARG A 587 21.56 -44.04 30.21
CA ARG A 587 23.03 -44.15 30.31
C ARG A 587 23.76 -43.41 29.21
N LEU A 588 23.07 -43.13 28.11
CA LEU A 588 23.63 -42.49 26.93
C LEU A 588 22.54 -41.70 26.21
N THR A 589 22.88 -40.51 25.75
CA THR A 589 22.02 -39.64 24.92
C THR A 589 22.77 -39.32 23.63
N ARG A 590 22.09 -39.45 22.49
CA ARG A 590 22.64 -39.14 21.16
C ARG A 590 21.58 -38.49 20.28
N SER A 591 22.03 -37.82 19.21
CA SER A 591 21.15 -37.37 18.13
C SER A 591 21.38 -38.26 16.91
N GLU A 592 20.45 -39.18 16.68
CA GLU A 592 20.58 -40.25 15.69
C GLU A 592 20.07 -39.82 14.31
N GLY A 593 20.58 -40.43 13.24
CA GLY A 593 20.17 -40.11 11.87
C GLY A 593 21.32 -40.31 10.87
N PRO A 594 21.11 -41.00 9.72
CA PRO A 594 19.87 -41.68 9.31
C PRO A 594 19.45 -42.79 10.28
N LEU A 595 18.18 -43.22 10.28
CA LEU A 595 17.69 -44.33 11.12
C LEU A 595 18.13 -45.69 10.55
N HIS A 596 19.45 -45.88 10.48
CA HIS A 596 20.13 -47.08 10.03
C HIS A 596 21.26 -47.40 11.00
N PHE A 597 21.00 -48.34 11.90
CA PHE A 597 21.86 -48.75 12.98
C PHE A 597 22.49 -50.10 12.66
N VAL A 598 23.81 -50.08 12.47
CA VAL A 598 24.63 -51.28 12.30
C VAL A 598 25.57 -51.34 13.49
N TRP A 599 25.14 -52.03 14.54
CA TRP A 599 25.90 -52.16 15.77
C TRP A 599 26.80 -53.39 15.74
N GLY A 600 26.34 -54.51 15.16
CA GLY A 600 27.07 -55.77 15.17
C GLY A 600 27.60 -56.10 16.57
N ASP A 601 28.93 -56.27 16.68
CA ASP A 601 29.63 -56.58 17.94
C ASP A 601 29.89 -55.38 18.86
N ALA A 602 29.54 -54.15 18.44
CA ALA A 602 29.80 -52.91 19.18
C ALA A 602 28.51 -52.11 19.49
N PRO A 603 27.57 -52.69 20.26
CA PRO A 603 26.35 -52.00 20.64
C PRO A 603 26.62 -50.79 21.54
N PRO A 604 25.70 -49.80 21.56
CA PRO A 604 25.86 -48.58 22.36
C PRO A 604 25.84 -48.84 23.87
N LEU A 605 25.21 -49.94 24.30
CA LEU A 605 25.18 -50.46 25.66
C LEU A 605 25.25 -52.00 25.62
N GLU A 606 25.53 -52.64 26.75
CA GLU A 606 25.45 -54.11 26.86
C GLU A 606 24.02 -54.59 26.60
N SER A 607 23.87 -55.61 25.76
CA SER A 607 22.58 -56.22 25.44
C SER A 607 22.01 -57.04 26.61
N PRO A 608 20.68 -57.07 26.81
CA PRO A 608 19.68 -56.27 26.09
C PRO A 608 19.72 -54.79 26.51
N PHE A 609 19.42 -53.89 25.59
CA PHE A 609 19.24 -52.46 25.85
C PHE A 609 18.00 -51.93 25.12
N THR A 610 17.46 -50.81 25.61
CA THR A 610 16.34 -50.10 24.98
C THR A 610 16.77 -48.74 24.49
N LEU A 611 16.38 -48.38 23.27
CA LEU A 611 16.48 -47.01 22.75
C LEU A 611 15.08 -46.38 22.69
N LEU A 612 15.01 -45.12 23.10
CA LEU A 612 13.82 -44.27 23.04
C LEU A 612 14.19 -43.01 22.26
N GLY A 613 13.76 -42.95 21.01
CA GLY A 613 13.83 -41.76 20.17
C GLY A 613 12.55 -40.93 20.28
N GLN A 614 12.68 -39.64 20.54
CA GLN A 614 11.56 -38.68 20.54
C GLN A 614 11.95 -37.40 19.81
N GLY A 615 11.11 -36.97 18.88
CA GLY A 615 11.33 -35.77 18.08
C GLY A 615 10.21 -35.58 17.08
N ALA A 616 10.56 -35.12 15.89
CA ALA A 616 9.63 -34.95 14.78
C ALA A 616 10.20 -35.51 13.47
N LEU A 617 9.31 -36.03 12.63
CA LEU A 617 9.55 -36.40 11.24
C LEU A 617 9.04 -35.27 10.35
N PHE A 618 9.89 -34.73 9.47
CA PHE A 618 9.50 -33.82 8.43
C PHE A 618 9.07 -34.58 7.17
N ALA A 619 7.82 -34.39 6.74
CA ALA A 619 7.31 -34.84 5.45
C ALA A 619 7.49 -33.70 4.42
N PRO A 620 8.42 -33.81 3.45
CA PRO A 620 8.71 -32.73 2.50
C PRO A 620 7.59 -32.47 1.50
N GLU A 621 6.79 -33.49 1.22
CA GLU A 621 5.68 -33.47 0.27
C GLU A 621 4.47 -34.12 0.94
N ASP A 622 3.26 -33.75 0.54
CA ASP A 622 2.05 -34.43 1.00
C ASP A 622 1.76 -35.68 0.17
N GLY A 623 1.10 -36.66 0.79
CA GLY A 623 0.68 -37.90 0.13
C GLY A 623 0.99 -39.16 0.92
N VAL A 624 0.93 -40.30 0.25
CA VAL A 624 1.08 -41.62 0.88
C VAL A 624 2.56 -41.98 1.06
N TYR A 625 2.95 -42.14 2.33
CA TYR A 625 4.26 -42.65 2.74
C TYR A 625 4.13 -44.10 3.16
N ALA A 626 5.09 -44.93 2.77
CA ALA A 626 5.24 -46.27 3.33
C ALA A 626 6.36 -46.28 4.37
N PHE A 627 6.18 -46.97 5.48
CA PHE A 627 7.19 -47.17 6.53
C PHE A 627 7.48 -48.66 6.67
N ARG A 628 8.74 -49.01 6.91
CA ARG A 628 9.18 -50.39 7.16
C ARG A 628 10.25 -50.44 8.22
N ALA A 629 10.21 -51.43 9.09
CA ALA A 629 11.32 -51.77 9.97
C ALA A 629 12.00 -53.08 9.54
N VAL A 630 13.33 -53.07 9.53
CA VAL A 630 14.17 -54.25 9.37
C VAL A 630 14.99 -54.37 10.66
N GLN A 631 14.77 -55.43 11.42
CA GLN A 631 15.48 -55.70 12.65
C GLN A 631 15.94 -57.15 12.74
N GLU A 632 16.94 -57.41 13.60
CA GLU A 632 17.38 -58.76 13.91
C GLU A 632 16.33 -59.57 14.69
N SER A 633 16.39 -60.90 14.56
CA SER A 633 15.47 -61.81 15.24
C SER A 633 15.56 -61.65 16.76
N GLY A 634 14.40 -61.48 17.42
CA GLY A 634 14.30 -61.30 18.87
C GLY A 634 14.36 -59.84 19.34
N ALA A 635 14.73 -58.89 18.48
CA ALA A 635 14.59 -57.47 18.79
C ALA A 635 13.14 -57.00 18.60
N THR A 636 12.72 -56.00 19.37
CA THR A 636 11.41 -55.37 19.21
C THR A 636 11.52 -53.92 18.78
N VAL A 637 10.61 -53.48 17.92
CA VAL A 637 10.53 -52.10 17.44
C VAL A 637 9.09 -51.63 17.43
N ARG A 638 8.88 -50.40 17.85
CA ARG A 638 7.61 -49.68 17.78
C ARG A 638 7.85 -48.26 17.28
N LEU A 639 7.21 -47.91 16.17
CA LEU A 639 7.24 -46.57 15.58
C LEU A 639 5.83 -45.97 15.65
N ALA A 640 5.71 -44.76 16.19
CA ALA A 640 4.46 -44.02 16.21
C ALA A 640 4.65 -42.58 15.73
N LEU A 641 3.60 -42.06 15.08
CA LEU A 641 3.46 -40.66 14.72
C LEU A 641 2.28 -40.01 15.47
N GLY A 642 2.30 -38.68 15.57
CA GLY A 642 1.18 -37.91 16.11
C GLY A 642 1.27 -37.61 17.60
N ASP A 643 0.16 -37.15 18.18
CA ASP A 643 0.11 -36.67 19.57
C ASP A 643 0.62 -37.75 20.56
N PRO A 644 1.58 -37.44 21.44
CA PRO A 644 2.01 -38.36 22.50
C PRO A 644 0.88 -38.92 23.37
N ALA A 645 -0.23 -38.20 23.53
CA ALA A 645 -1.41 -38.64 24.26
C ALA A 645 -2.27 -39.65 23.47
N LEU A 646 -2.28 -39.55 22.13
CA LEU A 646 -3.01 -40.44 21.23
C LEU A 646 -2.14 -40.82 20.01
N PRO A 647 -1.07 -41.59 20.22
CA PRO A 647 -0.10 -41.88 19.16
C PRO A 647 -0.68 -42.86 18.13
N GLN A 648 -0.55 -42.52 16.85
CA GLN A 648 -0.84 -43.44 15.74
C GLN A 648 0.34 -44.40 15.58
N VAL A 649 0.14 -45.66 15.98
CA VAL A 649 1.18 -46.69 15.89
C VAL A 649 1.27 -47.20 14.46
N LEU A 650 2.40 -46.89 13.81
CA LEU A 650 2.66 -47.26 12.43
C LEU A 650 3.28 -48.66 12.35
N LEU A 651 4.32 -48.90 13.14
CA LEU A 651 5.06 -50.16 13.17
C LEU A 651 5.03 -50.72 14.59
N ASP A 652 4.76 -52.02 14.72
CA ASP A 652 4.90 -52.75 15.97
C ASP A 652 5.26 -54.21 15.68
N SER A 653 6.49 -54.58 16.01
CA SER A 653 6.98 -55.96 15.82
C SER A 653 6.25 -56.98 16.67
N ARG A 654 5.70 -56.59 17.83
CA ARG A 654 4.93 -57.50 18.71
C ARG A 654 3.58 -57.85 18.11
N GLU A 655 3.04 -56.97 17.25
CA GLU A 655 1.83 -57.21 16.46
C GLU A 655 2.12 -57.72 15.04
N ALA A 656 3.38 -58.08 14.74
CA ALA A 656 3.85 -58.46 13.40
C ALA A 656 3.59 -57.40 12.30
N ARG A 657 3.44 -56.12 12.69
CA ARG A 657 3.26 -54.99 11.79
C ARG A 657 4.61 -54.31 11.55
N LEU A 658 5.37 -54.83 10.59
CA LEU A 658 6.69 -54.30 10.22
C LEU A 658 6.69 -53.43 8.97
N GLU A 659 5.53 -53.26 8.34
CA GLU A 659 5.35 -52.39 7.19
C GLU A 659 3.93 -51.79 7.22
N THR A 660 3.80 -50.51 6.88
CA THR A 660 2.51 -49.83 6.79
C THR A 660 2.57 -48.68 5.78
N GLU A 661 1.41 -48.23 5.31
CA GLU A 661 1.26 -47.01 4.52
C GLU A 661 0.37 -46.03 5.30
N VAL A 662 0.75 -44.75 5.30
CA VAL A 662 0.04 -43.67 5.98
C VAL A 662 0.06 -42.43 5.11
N ASP A 663 -1.04 -41.69 5.11
CA ASP A 663 -1.16 -40.44 4.38
C ASP A 663 -0.66 -39.29 5.26
N LEU A 664 0.37 -38.56 4.81
CA LEU A 664 0.96 -37.46 5.56
C LEU A 664 0.76 -36.15 4.81
N ALA A 665 0.29 -35.14 5.54
CA ALA A 665 0.39 -33.75 5.10
C ALA A 665 1.86 -33.28 5.13
N GLN A 666 2.23 -32.34 4.28
CA GLN A 666 3.54 -31.71 4.30
C GLN A 666 3.78 -31.01 5.65
N GLY A 667 4.97 -31.13 6.23
CA GLY A 667 5.36 -30.46 7.48
C GLY A 667 5.87 -31.42 8.55
N LEU A 668 5.96 -30.93 9.80
CA LEU A 668 6.45 -31.71 10.93
C LEU A 668 5.36 -32.57 11.58
N HIS A 669 5.69 -33.83 11.83
CA HIS A 669 4.87 -34.80 12.55
C HIS A 669 5.63 -35.28 13.78
N PRO A 670 5.06 -35.25 15.01
CA PRO A 670 5.73 -35.82 16.16
C PRO A 670 6.02 -37.31 15.92
N LEU A 671 7.22 -37.75 16.30
CA LEU A 671 7.76 -39.07 16.05
C LEU A 671 8.24 -39.69 17.36
N ARG A 672 7.84 -40.93 17.62
CA ARG A 672 8.36 -41.74 18.71
C ARG A 672 8.82 -43.09 18.19
N LEU A 673 10.08 -43.42 18.47
CA LEU A 673 10.69 -44.71 18.19
C LEU A 673 11.07 -45.38 19.50
N VAL A 674 10.60 -46.60 19.72
CA VAL A 674 11.05 -47.46 20.80
C VAL A 674 11.64 -48.71 20.18
N TYR A 675 12.84 -49.07 20.57
CA TYR A 675 13.42 -50.34 20.17
C TYR A 675 14.11 -51.00 21.36
N THR A 676 13.98 -52.31 21.46
CA THR A 676 14.68 -53.14 22.46
C THR A 676 15.48 -54.19 21.72
N SER A 677 16.78 -54.25 22.01
CA SER A 677 17.71 -55.17 21.36
C SER A 677 17.46 -56.61 21.77
N ALA A 678 17.84 -57.56 20.91
CA ALA A 678 17.91 -58.95 21.34
C ALA A 678 19.08 -59.13 22.32
N PRO A 679 19.10 -60.23 23.12
CA PRO A 679 20.17 -60.51 24.06
C PRO A 679 21.58 -60.61 23.42
N GLN A 680 21.67 -60.90 22.12
CA GLN A 680 22.93 -61.06 21.40
C GLN A 680 23.40 -59.79 20.67
N GLY A 681 22.67 -58.66 20.79
CA GLY A 681 22.82 -57.50 19.90
C GLY A 681 21.64 -57.37 18.95
N GLY A 682 21.65 -56.39 18.04
CA GLY A 682 20.60 -56.31 17.04
C GLY A 682 20.65 -55.09 16.15
N ASP A 683 20.98 -55.25 14.88
CA ASP A 683 20.87 -54.13 13.93
C ASP A 683 19.39 -53.68 13.75
N LEU A 684 19.19 -52.40 13.46
CA LEU A 684 17.88 -51.80 13.20
C LEU A 684 17.96 -50.86 12.00
N SER A 685 17.00 -50.97 11.09
CA SER A 685 16.82 -50.02 9.99
C SER A 685 15.35 -49.63 9.89
N VAL A 686 15.04 -48.36 10.11
CA VAL A 686 13.70 -47.80 9.89
C VAL A 686 13.73 -47.04 8.57
N GLN A 687 13.00 -47.58 7.61
CA GLN A 687 12.95 -47.10 6.24
C GLN A 687 11.61 -46.45 5.96
N TRP A 688 11.63 -45.50 5.03
CA TRP A 688 10.43 -44.93 4.45
C TRP A 688 10.48 -45.00 2.92
N ARG A 689 9.32 -44.86 2.30
CA ARG A 689 9.15 -44.58 0.87
C ARG A 689 8.24 -43.38 0.75
N ARG A 690 8.80 -42.26 0.29
CA ARG A 690 8.08 -41.02 -0.03
C ARG A 690 7.09 -41.25 -1.19
N PRO A 691 6.10 -40.35 -1.39
CA PRO A 691 5.24 -40.38 -2.57
C PRO A 691 6.08 -40.46 -3.86
N GLY A 692 5.87 -41.51 -4.67
CA GLY A 692 6.64 -41.73 -5.91
C GLY A 692 8.13 -42.08 -5.73
N GLY A 693 8.62 -42.18 -4.49
CA GLY A 693 10.03 -42.41 -4.15
C GLY A 693 10.44 -43.89 -4.10
N LYS A 694 11.70 -44.12 -3.70
CA LYS A 694 12.25 -45.46 -3.41
C LYS A 694 12.36 -45.66 -1.91
N TRP A 695 12.45 -46.93 -1.48
CA TRP A 695 12.77 -47.27 -0.10
C TRP A 695 14.18 -46.77 0.26
N GLU A 696 14.27 -45.98 1.32
CA GLU A 696 15.51 -45.49 1.89
C GLU A 696 15.39 -45.44 3.42
N PRO A 697 16.49 -45.58 4.18
CA PRO A 697 16.47 -45.25 5.61
C PRO A 697 16.00 -43.81 5.81
N ILE A 698 15.22 -43.55 6.87
CA ILE A 698 14.77 -42.19 7.17
C ILE A 698 16.01 -41.32 7.39
N PRO A 699 16.25 -40.30 6.53
CA PRO A 699 17.50 -39.55 6.55
C PRO A 699 17.54 -38.58 7.73
N ARG A 700 18.75 -38.23 8.19
CA ARG A 700 18.95 -37.28 9.30
C ARG A 700 18.20 -35.96 9.11
N GLN A 701 18.22 -35.44 7.89
CA GLN A 701 17.57 -34.17 7.51
C GLN A 701 16.03 -34.20 7.54
N ALA A 702 15.43 -35.39 7.68
CA ALA A 702 13.99 -35.54 7.89
C ALA A 702 13.63 -35.67 9.38
N LEU A 703 14.62 -35.65 10.29
CA LEU A 703 14.41 -35.82 11.73
C LEU A 703 14.77 -34.53 12.45
N TYR A 704 13.94 -34.10 13.39
CA TYR A 704 14.14 -32.86 14.13
C TYR A 704 13.94 -33.06 15.63
N SER A 705 14.74 -32.34 16.43
CA SER A 705 14.58 -32.21 17.88
C SER A 705 13.59 -31.11 18.29
N ALA A 706 13.01 -30.40 17.32
CA ALA A 706 12.06 -29.31 17.53
C ALA A 706 10.65 -29.82 17.90
N PRO A 707 9.87 -29.05 18.66
CA PRO A 707 8.48 -29.37 18.95
C PRO A 707 7.61 -29.32 17.68
N ALA A 708 6.64 -30.25 17.59
CA ALA A 708 5.74 -30.43 16.44
C ALA A 708 4.28 -30.69 16.85
N ASP A 709 3.95 -30.35 18.09
CA ASP A 709 2.66 -30.56 18.75
C ASP A 709 1.67 -29.40 18.52
N ALA A 710 2.16 -28.23 18.08
CA ALA A 710 1.35 -27.05 17.82
C ALA A 710 1.05 -26.86 16.32
N GLY A 711 -0.06 -26.15 16.02
CA GLY A 711 -0.41 -25.71 14.67
C GLY A 711 -1.76 -26.20 14.16
N LEU A 712 -1.97 -26.09 12.85
CA LEU A 712 -3.21 -26.40 12.16
C LEU A 712 -2.97 -27.36 11.00
N LEU A 713 -3.95 -28.20 10.69
CA LEU A 713 -4.00 -28.91 9.41
C LEU A 713 -4.66 -27.99 8.39
N ALA A 714 -3.93 -27.66 7.32
CA ALA A 714 -4.42 -26.85 6.21
C ALA A 714 -4.60 -27.72 4.97
N VAL A 715 -5.78 -27.67 4.35
CA VAL A 715 -6.07 -28.30 3.07
C VAL A 715 -6.30 -27.21 2.04
N TYR A 716 -5.38 -27.07 1.09
CA TYR A 716 -5.44 -26.12 0.00
C TYR A 716 -6.12 -26.76 -1.20
N TYR A 717 -7.03 -26.03 -1.83
CA TYR A 717 -7.80 -26.46 -2.98
C TYR A 717 -7.39 -25.67 -4.22
N ALA A 718 -7.32 -26.35 -5.37
CA ALA A 718 -7.00 -25.72 -6.64
C ALA A 718 -8.11 -24.76 -7.08
N GLN A 719 -7.76 -23.75 -7.89
CA GLN A 719 -8.74 -22.87 -8.49
C GLN A 719 -9.55 -23.64 -9.55
N GLY A 720 -10.88 -23.70 -9.40
CA GLY A 720 -11.74 -24.38 -10.36
C GLY A 720 -11.76 -23.68 -11.72
N GLU A 721 -11.70 -24.46 -12.81
CA GLU A 721 -11.70 -23.96 -14.20
C GLU A 721 -13.01 -23.24 -14.59
N GLN A 722 -14.09 -23.50 -13.83
CA GLN A 722 -15.43 -22.92 -13.99
C GLN A 722 -16.09 -22.67 -12.62
N ASP A 723 -15.47 -21.87 -11.74
CA ASP A 723 -16.05 -21.53 -10.44
C ASP A 723 -16.66 -20.10 -10.43
N PRO A 724 -17.90 -19.90 -10.92
CA PRO A 724 -18.57 -18.61 -10.86
C PRO A 724 -19.25 -18.34 -9.50
N ALA A 725 -19.14 -19.22 -8.49
CA ALA A 725 -19.90 -19.11 -7.24
C ALA A 725 -19.02 -18.79 -6.01
N PRO A 726 -19.33 -17.73 -5.24
CA PRO A 726 -18.64 -17.38 -4.01
C PRO A 726 -18.99 -18.31 -2.82
N ASP A 727 -19.22 -19.60 -3.05
CA ASP A 727 -19.67 -20.51 -1.99
C ASP A 727 -18.48 -21.21 -1.33
N LEU A 728 -18.23 -20.93 -0.05
CA LEU A 728 -17.16 -21.56 0.74
C LEU A 728 -17.49 -23.00 1.13
N ASN A 729 -18.78 -23.38 1.11
CA ASN A 729 -19.19 -24.74 1.44
C ASN A 729 -18.81 -25.75 0.35
N ARG A 730 -18.49 -25.27 -0.87
CA ARG A 730 -18.09 -26.10 -2.01
C ARG A 730 -16.58 -26.21 -2.20
N LEU A 731 -15.76 -25.67 -1.29
CA LEU A 731 -14.30 -25.77 -1.42
C LEU A 731 -13.84 -27.23 -1.55
N GLU A 732 -14.48 -28.15 -0.84
CA GLU A 732 -14.20 -29.59 -0.87
C GLU A 732 -14.54 -30.27 -2.21
N GLU A 733 -15.33 -29.64 -3.07
CA GLU A 733 -15.64 -30.15 -4.42
C GLU A 733 -14.46 -29.94 -5.39
N ALA A 734 -13.56 -28.98 -5.09
CA ALA A 734 -12.40 -28.70 -5.90
C ALA A 734 -11.27 -29.73 -5.64
N PRO A 735 -10.38 -29.98 -6.63
CA PRO A 735 -9.23 -30.84 -6.42
C PRO A 735 -8.34 -30.31 -5.28
N ILE A 736 -7.91 -31.20 -4.39
CA ILE A 736 -6.90 -30.86 -3.38
C ILE A 736 -5.59 -30.52 -4.12
N LEU A 737 -5.10 -29.31 -3.87
CA LEU A 737 -3.81 -28.84 -4.35
C LEU A 737 -2.69 -29.37 -3.45
N GLN A 738 -2.85 -29.23 -2.13
CA GLN A 738 -1.84 -29.62 -1.15
C GLN A 738 -2.40 -29.70 0.27
N ARG A 739 -1.94 -30.64 1.08
CA ARG A 739 -2.20 -30.69 2.55
C ARG A 739 -0.95 -30.33 3.35
N ARG A 740 -1.10 -29.51 4.39
CA ARG A 740 0.02 -28.98 5.17
C ARG A 740 -0.27 -28.98 6.67
N ARG A 741 0.75 -29.18 7.49
CA ARG A 741 0.75 -28.90 8.93
C ARG A 741 1.42 -27.55 9.15
N GLU A 742 0.61 -26.52 9.35
CA GLU A 742 1.09 -25.15 9.50
C GLU A 742 1.31 -24.84 10.99
N PRO A 743 2.53 -24.48 11.41
CA PRO A 743 2.82 -24.20 12.82
C PRO A 743 2.15 -22.90 13.31
N VAL A 744 1.86 -21.98 12.40
CA VAL A 744 1.20 -20.70 12.65
C VAL A 744 0.18 -20.41 11.56
N LEU A 745 -0.91 -19.76 11.92
CA LEU A 745 -1.91 -19.27 10.98
C LEU A 745 -1.43 -17.93 10.39
N MET A 746 -0.91 -17.94 9.16
CA MET A 746 -0.43 -16.74 8.47
C MET A 746 -0.55 -16.84 6.94
N GLU A 747 -0.31 -15.74 6.23
CA GLU A 747 -0.27 -15.75 4.76
C GLU A 747 0.97 -16.49 4.24
N THR A 748 0.75 -17.50 3.40
CA THR A 748 1.80 -18.28 2.75
C THR A 748 1.84 -18.02 1.23
N PRO A 749 2.97 -18.26 0.55
CA PRO A 749 3.04 -18.15 -0.91
C PRO A 749 2.04 -19.05 -1.65
N LEU A 750 1.67 -20.19 -1.04
CA LEU A 750 0.70 -21.14 -1.58
C LEU A 750 -0.71 -20.56 -1.65
N LEU A 751 -1.07 -19.69 -0.69
CA LEU A 751 -2.40 -19.08 -0.64
C LEU A 751 -2.71 -18.25 -1.89
N GLY A 752 -1.70 -17.62 -2.51
CA GLY A 752 -1.87 -16.87 -3.76
C GLY A 752 -2.06 -17.74 -5.01
N GLN A 753 -1.89 -19.06 -4.90
CA GLN A 753 -2.05 -20.03 -5.99
C GLN A 753 -3.30 -20.92 -5.78
N ALA A 754 -3.86 -20.92 -4.58
CA ALA A 754 -5.01 -21.72 -4.20
C ALA A 754 -6.34 -21.02 -4.52
N GLY A 755 -7.35 -21.80 -4.90
CA GLY A 755 -8.74 -21.36 -5.00
C GLY A 755 -9.44 -21.23 -3.65
N GLY A 756 -8.85 -21.81 -2.59
CA GLY A 756 -9.28 -21.68 -1.21
C GLY A 756 -8.52 -22.63 -0.30
N VAL A 757 -8.75 -22.50 0.99
CA VAL A 757 -8.09 -23.28 2.05
C VAL A 757 -9.07 -23.54 3.18
N ILE A 758 -8.96 -24.73 3.77
CA ILE A 758 -9.64 -25.09 5.00
C ILE A 758 -8.57 -25.38 6.04
N TRP A 759 -8.56 -24.60 7.13
CA TRP A 759 -7.74 -24.89 8.31
C TRP A 759 -8.59 -25.56 9.38
N GLN A 760 -8.05 -26.64 9.95
CA GLN A 760 -8.68 -27.38 11.03
C GLN A 760 -7.68 -27.61 12.16
N ALA A 761 -8.13 -27.40 13.40
CA ALA A 761 -7.33 -27.62 14.59
C ALA A 761 -8.24 -27.83 15.81
N LYS A 762 -7.62 -28.19 16.93
CA LYS A 762 -8.18 -27.95 18.25
C LYS A 762 -7.67 -26.61 18.77
N LEU A 763 -8.54 -25.75 19.27
CA LEU A 763 -8.23 -24.49 19.93
C LEU A 763 -8.35 -24.66 21.46
N ALA A 764 -7.27 -24.42 22.20
CA ALA A 764 -7.29 -24.43 23.66
C ALA A 764 -7.86 -23.12 24.21
N ALA A 765 -8.92 -23.22 25.02
CA ALA A 765 -9.41 -22.14 25.86
C ALA A 765 -8.78 -22.29 27.27
N PRO A 766 -7.74 -21.51 27.62
CA PRO A 766 -7.02 -21.70 28.88
C PRO A 766 -7.84 -21.35 30.12
N ILE A 767 -8.84 -20.47 29.97
CA ILE A 767 -9.70 -19.96 31.03
C ILE A 767 -11.14 -20.06 30.55
N GLU A 768 -12.06 -20.50 31.41
CA GLU A 768 -13.49 -20.48 31.09
C GLU A 768 -14.01 -19.03 31.05
N GLY A 769 -14.81 -18.70 30.04
CA GLY A 769 -15.46 -17.39 29.96
C GLY A 769 -15.77 -16.96 28.52
N SER A 770 -16.09 -15.67 28.36
CA SER A 770 -16.42 -15.10 27.05
C SER A 770 -15.14 -14.73 26.31
N TYR A 771 -14.97 -15.29 25.11
CA TYR A 771 -13.91 -14.95 24.18
C TYR A 771 -14.50 -14.13 23.05
N THR A 772 -13.85 -13.02 22.70
CA THR A 772 -14.19 -12.25 21.49
C THR A 772 -13.21 -12.58 20.40
N PHE A 773 -13.70 -13.02 19.25
CA PHE A 773 -12.91 -13.32 18.06
C PHE A 773 -13.08 -12.20 17.04
N VAL A 774 -11.98 -11.81 16.41
CA VAL A 774 -11.95 -10.84 15.31
C VAL A 774 -11.23 -11.46 14.12
N VAL A 775 -11.92 -11.51 12.99
CA VAL A 775 -11.32 -11.85 11.70
C VAL A 775 -11.15 -10.57 10.90
N GLU A 776 -9.97 -10.38 10.34
CA GLU A 776 -9.72 -9.41 9.28
C GLU A 776 -9.25 -10.16 8.04
N ALA A 777 -9.98 -10.02 6.93
CA ALA A 777 -9.69 -10.79 5.72
C ALA A 777 -9.99 -10.04 4.42
N ARG A 778 -9.14 -10.29 3.41
CA ARG A 778 -9.33 -9.87 2.00
C ARG A 778 -9.74 -11.09 1.18
N GLY A 779 -11.03 -11.37 1.17
CA GLY A 779 -11.60 -12.57 0.58
C GLY A 779 -12.77 -13.07 1.41
N LEU A 780 -13.36 -14.18 0.99
CA LEU A 780 -14.50 -14.77 1.70
C LEU A 780 -13.97 -15.64 2.84
N PHE A 781 -14.58 -15.56 4.01
CA PHE A 781 -14.22 -16.40 5.14
C PHE A 781 -15.43 -16.88 5.93
N GLN A 782 -15.28 -18.02 6.58
CA GLN A 782 -16.16 -18.54 7.60
C GLN A 782 -15.34 -19.21 8.70
N VAL A 783 -15.74 -19.04 9.96
CA VAL A 783 -15.10 -19.62 11.14
C VAL A 783 -16.16 -20.34 11.96
N TRP A 784 -15.87 -21.57 12.35
CA TRP A 784 -16.68 -22.38 13.24
C TRP A 784 -15.87 -22.75 14.47
N VAL A 785 -16.54 -22.78 15.61
CA VAL A 785 -16.01 -23.31 16.87
C VAL A 785 -17.02 -24.31 17.41
N ASP A 786 -16.56 -25.54 17.70
CA ASP A 786 -17.39 -26.68 18.10
C ASP A 786 -18.58 -26.96 17.15
N GLY A 787 -18.33 -26.80 15.84
CA GLY A 787 -19.35 -26.94 14.79
C GLY A 787 -20.39 -25.82 14.73
N VAL A 788 -20.29 -24.81 15.59
CA VAL A 788 -21.18 -23.63 15.58
C VAL A 788 -20.57 -22.53 14.70
N PRO A 789 -21.30 -22.02 13.69
CA PRO A 789 -20.81 -20.91 12.88
C PRO A 789 -20.68 -19.66 13.76
N LEU A 790 -19.46 -19.14 13.86
CA LEU A 790 -19.12 -18.01 14.72
C LEU A 790 -18.99 -16.71 13.93
N LEU A 791 -18.25 -16.74 12.82
CA LEU A 791 -18.01 -15.60 11.95
C LEU A 791 -18.19 -16.00 10.50
N ALA A 792 -18.76 -15.12 9.69
CA ALA A 792 -18.86 -15.27 8.25
C ALA A 792 -18.88 -13.89 7.61
N GLY A 793 -18.17 -13.72 6.50
CA GLY A 793 -18.14 -12.43 5.81
C GLY A 793 -17.17 -12.44 4.64
N GLY A 794 -16.88 -11.25 4.14
CA GLY A 794 -15.92 -11.01 3.10
C GLY A 794 -16.52 -10.70 1.74
N ASN A 795 -15.68 -10.15 0.88
CA ASN A 795 -15.96 -9.95 -0.53
C ASN A 795 -14.76 -10.44 -1.35
N ALA A 796 -15.00 -11.30 -2.33
CA ALA A 796 -13.95 -11.88 -3.18
C ALA A 796 -13.15 -10.81 -3.95
N THR A 797 -13.72 -9.63 -4.20
CA THR A 797 -13.08 -8.53 -4.93
C THR A 797 -13.08 -7.19 -4.17
N GLY A 798 -13.54 -7.20 -2.92
CA GLY A 798 -13.72 -6.00 -2.10
C GLY A 798 -12.51 -5.66 -1.21
N PRO A 799 -12.59 -4.54 -0.46
CA PRO A 799 -11.60 -4.19 0.54
C PRO A 799 -11.54 -5.22 1.68
N SER A 800 -10.54 -5.10 2.55
CA SER A 800 -10.44 -5.87 3.80
C SER A 800 -11.72 -5.72 4.62
N GLU A 801 -12.31 -6.83 5.06
CA GLU A 801 -13.48 -6.84 5.92
C GLU A 801 -13.08 -7.29 7.33
N VAL A 802 -13.64 -6.63 8.34
CA VAL A 802 -13.46 -6.96 9.76
C VAL A 802 -14.78 -7.49 10.31
N ALA A 803 -14.78 -8.72 10.83
CA ALA A 803 -15.92 -9.30 11.52
C ALA A 803 -15.56 -9.63 12.97
N THR A 804 -16.53 -9.46 13.88
CA THR A 804 -16.32 -9.66 15.32
C THR A 804 -17.49 -10.42 15.92
N ALA A 805 -17.20 -11.42 16.75
CA ALA A 805 -18.19 -12.21 17.45
C ALA A 805 -17.64 -12.70 18.78
N SER A 806 -18.51 -12.89 19.77
CA SER A 806 -18.11 -13.44 21.07
C SER A 806 -18.81 -14.76 21.33
N MET A 807 -18.11 -15.69 21.98
CA MET A 807 -18.63 -17.01 22.37
C MET A 807 -18.16 -17.35 23.78
N LEU A 808 -18.99 -18.08 24.53
CA LEU A 808 -18.62 -18.64 25.82
C LEU A 808 -17.89 -19.97 25.59
N LEU A 809 -16.67 -20.10 26.07
CA LEU A 809 -15.88 -21.34 25.98
C LEU A 809 -15.58 -21.89 27.38
N THR A 810 -15.66 -23.21 27.51
CA THR A 810 -15.20 -23.94 28.71
C THR A 810 -13.69 -24.04 28.72
N ARG A 811 -13.08 -24.31 29.88
CA ARG A 811 -11.63 -24.57 29.94
C ARG A 811 -11.32 -25.95 29.33
N SER A 812 -11.09 -26.00 28.02
CA SER A 812 -10.87 -27.24 27.27
C SER A 812 -10.27 -26.97 25.88
N TRP A 813 -10.05 -28.05 25.13
CA TRP A 813 -9.82 -28.00 23.68
C TRP A 813 -11.15 -27.99 22.94
N HIS A 814 -11.29 -27.08 21.99
CA HIS A 814 -12.48 -26.87 21.16
C HIS A 814 -12.15 -27.15 19.70
N ASP A 815 -13.08 -27.68 18.93
CA ASP A 815 -12.87 -27.84 17.49
C ASP A 815 -12.93 -26.48 16.80
N VAL A 816 -11.97 -26.17 15.94
CA VAL A 816 -12.00 -24.98 15.10
C VAL A 816 -11.83 -25.36 13.64
N GLU A 817 -12.71 -24.80 12.81
CA GLU A 817 -12.61 -24.86 11.36
C GLU A 817 -12.64 -23.44 10.80
N ILE A 818 -11.77 -23.17 9.85
CA ILE A 818 -11.69 -21.89 9.15
C ILE A 818 -11.68 -22.20 7.66
N ARG A 819 -12.69 -21.72 6.94
CA ARG A 819 -12.74 -21.77 5.48
C ARG A 819 -12.44 -20.40 4.93
N TYR A 820 -11.50 -20.31 4.00
CA TYR A 820 -11.12 -19.05 3.39
C TYR A 820 -10.90 -19.20 1.88
N ARG A 821 -11.42 -18.24 1.13
CA ARG A 821 -11.17 -18.08 -0.31
C ARG A 821 -10.50 -16.72 -0.53
N PRO A 822 -9.22 -16.71 -0.97
CA PRO A 822 -8.47 -15.48 -1.13
C PRO A 822 -9.04 -14.61 -2.26
N GLY A 823 -8.99 -13.29 -2.06
CA GLY A 823 -9.15 -12.33 -3.16
C GLY A 823 -7.86 -12.16 -3.97
N PRO A 824 -7.83 -11.23 -4.96
CA PRO A 824 -6.64 -10.95 -5.77
C PRO A 824 -5.39 -10.54 -4.97
N ALA A 825 -5.60 -9.93 -3.81
CA ALA A 825 -4.56 -9.60 -2.84
C ALA A 825 -4.94 -10.28 -1.51
N PRO A 826 -4.51 -11.54 -1.29
CA PRO A 826 -4.87 -12.30 -0.10
C PRO A 826 -4.43 -11.58 1.17
N GLY A 827 -5.12 -11.91 2.26
CA GLY A 827 -4.82 -11.40 3.59
C GLY A 827 -5.83 -12.00 4.55
N PHE A 828 -5.36 -12.62 5.62
CA PHE A 828 -6.19 -13.26 6.63
C PHE A 828 -5.53 -13.16 8.00
N SER A 829 -6.26 -12.67 8.99
CA SER A 829 -5.83 -12.59 10.38
C SER A 829 -6.96 -13.00 11.30
N LEU A 830 -6.65 -13.88 12.26
CA LEU A 830 -7.57 -14.27 13.33
C LEU A 830 -6.98 -13.85 14.68
N ARG A 831 -7.74 -13.04 15.41
CA ARG A 831 -7.40 -12.52 16.73
C ARG A 831 -8.47 -12.91 17.74
N TRP A 832 -8.08 -12.98 19.01
CA TRP A 832 -8.99 -13.25 20.10
C TRP A 832 -8.72 -12.36 21.32
N GLU A 833 -9.73 -12.18 22.15
CA GLU A 833 -9.68 -11.51 23.45
C GLU A 833 -10.22 -12.51 24.48
N PRO A 834 -9.33 -13.28 25.14
CA PRO A 834 -9.71 -14.13 26.25
C PRO A 834 -10.21 -13.33 27.45
N PRO A 835 -10.94 -13.96 28.40
CA PRO A 835 -11.37 -13.30 29.63
C PRO A 835 -10.21 -12.65 30.40
N GLY A 836 -10.22 -11.32 30.52
CA GLY A 836 -9.21 -10.55 31.25
C GLY A 836 -7.87 -10.36 30.53
N VAL A 837 -7.76 -10.73 29.25
CA VAL A 837 -6.57 -10.56 28.42
C VAL A 837 -6.94 -9.65 27.24
N ALA A 838 -6.06 -8.70 26.89
CA ALA A 838 -6.32 -7.79 25.77
C ALA A 838 -6.36 -8.53 24.42
N MET A 839 -7.13 -7.99 23.47
CA MET A 839 -7.21 -8.51 22.11
C MET A 839 -5.81 -8.64 21.48
N GLY A 840 -5.52 -9.81 20.92
CA GLY A 840 -4.28 -10.09 20.20
C GLY A 840 -4.40 -11.28 19.26
N PRO A 841 -3.37 -11.52 18.43
CA PRO A 841 -3.32 -12.74 17.62
C PRO A 841 -3.31 -13.99 18.51
N ILE A 842 -3.76 -15.12 17.99
CA ILE A 842 -3.80 -16.40 18.73
C ILE A 842 -2.43 -17.09 18.62
N PRO A 843 -1.67 -17.27 19.73
CA PRO A 843 -0.41 -18.00 19.70
C PRO A 843 -0.54 -19.44 19.19
N ALA A 844 0.48 -19.93 18.47
CA ALA A 844 0.55 -21.30 17.95
C ALA A 844 0.29 -22.37 19.02
N ARG A 845 0.78 -22.16 20.25
CA ARG A 845 0.60 -23.09 21.39
C ARG A 845 -0.85 -23.35 21.79
N TYR A 846 -1.80 -22.51 21.35
CA TYR A 846 -3.22 -22.73 21.58
C TYR A 846 -3.89 -23.53 20.46
N PHE A 847 -3.17 -23.84 19.38
CA PHE A 847 -3.64 -24.74 18.34
C PHE A 847 -2.94 -26.10 18.45
N ALA A 848 -3.71 -27.18 18.37
CA ALA A 848 -3.20 -28.52 18.15
C ALA A 848 -3.75 -29.05 16.81
N PRO A 849 -2.90 -29.52 15.89
CA PRO A 849 -3.33 -29.93 14.56
C PRO A 849 -4.10 -31.26 14.62
N LEU A 850 -5.13 -31.40 13.79
CA LEU A 850 -5.84 -32.66 13.64
C LEU A 850 -5.02 -33.68 12.82
N PRO A 851 -5.22 -35.00 13.02
CA PRO A 851 -4.68 -36.01 12.12
C PRO A 851 -5.21 -35.83 10.69
N ALA A 852 -4.38 -36.05 9.67
CA ALA A 852 -4.78 -35.92 8.26
C ALA A 852 -5.92 -36.89 7.87
N GLU A 853 -6.02 -38.04 8.52
CA GLU A 853 -7.10 -39.01 8.29
C GLU A 853 -8.45 -38.55 8.88
N ALA A 854 -8.45 -37.66 9.88
CA ALA A 854 -9.66 -37.18 10.52
C ALA A 854 -10.41 -36.13 9.67
N SER A 855 -9.77 -35.54 8.65
CA SER A 855 -10.37 -34.51 7.80
C SER A 855 -11.20 -35.07 6.63
N LEU A 856 -11.29 -36.39 6.47
CA LEU A 856 -12.04 -37.07 5.38
C LEU A 856 -13.35 -37.74 5.87
N ALA A 857 -13.68 -37.60 7.15
CA ALA A 857 -14.92 -38.07 7.76
C ALA A 857 -15.85 -36.89 8.04
#